data_AF-A0A0C1QQ15-F1
#
_entry.id   AF-A0A0C1QQ15-F1
#
_cell.length_a   1.000
_cell.length_b   1.000
_cell.length_c   1.000
_cell.angle_alpha   90.00
_cell.angle_beta   90.00
_cell.angle_gamma   90.00
#
_symmetry.space_group_name_H-M   'P 1'
#
loop_
_entity.id
_entity.type
_entity.pdbx_description
1 polymer ?
#
loop_
_entity_poly.entity_id
_entity_poly.type
_entity_poly.pdbx_seq_one_letter_code
_entity_poly.pdbx_strand_id
1 'polypeptide(L)'
;MLPVFSEHLLGERITRVLGESLSEQEMAGCLASVEIVEPPIAKQFWQTVSTDPGIYIVLVGKVRLLDRDENLIATLGSEASFGETTLFSDSFQPYAARASTNLKLCYLKQEVLQVLIDRYPSIRERLLKRAELWDMVMLCHQNWQEMGNISDVPGMLKALSLFERHDIGDLQQATLPKDCKCLVLRKGELRHSKGQVLTPGKIYPTPQQDTWQVAQPTIAYIMRDANWLPALEHWQQLAEFVAPQEQPISVKDRKQRPVKPRSERSTSVGNVIPFPQRSLEPQPKQKKLKPYFPSPQVRAEHWWGRVTKQYPFFQQHSVSDCGAACLVMISRYWGKRFSLNRLRDLADTSRDGVSLRNLAAAAESLGYATRPVKATFDKLAQQPLPAIAHWEGKHFIVIYEITRKHVIVGDPAIGIRTLTAAEFKEDWSGYALLLQPTALLKDSKEEIKGFWKFYELLRPHFWVLLEIFVASVLIQLSGLVSPIFTQMLLDRVIVQGSFATLNAVALGMLVFGFFNIFVNAVRQYLMDHTATRISVAMLVGFIKHTLHLPLSFFESRCVGDITSRIQENHKIQSFLTGETLSVILDLLTLSIYLVIMFLYNWQMALVALLTVPPFFILVLSSTGILRRISNEIFYAGAEESSYLIQSLTGIRSIRSMGVEQSVRWKWEELLNNVVKKGFFAQIIGNRLQIISGSIHLLSSTALMWYGASLVIQQQLTIGQLVAFNMLLGNVLGPFQRLALLWNGLQEIMIATERINDVLEAKPEEDLENHPRQSLGQFRGHIRFENVTFRYNSQNETNVLQNLSFEIKPEQTVAVVGRSGSGKTTLSKLILGLYSPTEGKILVDGQDLNYIYLRSFRSQVGVVDQDTFLFSGTIRENLSIAHPEATLEEIMEAARLAGADEFIRQLPMGYESQIGEGGGLLSGGQRQRIAIARALLGNPRLLIFDEATSHLDTESERIIQNNLKTILKGRSSVIIAHRLSTIRNADLILVLDRGVLVESGTHEELIAKKGHYYYLNQQQFAQVG
;
A
#
# COMPACT_ATOMS: atom_id res chain seq x y z
N MET A 1 -46.96 5.39 3.90
CA MET A 1 -47.23 5.80 2.50
C MET A 1 -46.36 7.00 2.20
N LEU A 2 -45.36 6.82 1.34
CA LEU A 2 -44.35 7.82 0.97
C LEU A 2 -44.90 8.75 -0.12
N PRO A 3 -44.90 10.09 0.03
CA PRO A 3 -45.10 11.00 -1.08
C PRO A 3 -43.74 11.59 -1.46
N VAL A 4 -42.98 10.92 -2.33
CA VAL A 4 -41.72 11.48 -2.86
C VAL A 4 -41.81 11.82 -4.35
N PHE A 5 -42.88 11.42 -5.03
CA PHE A 5 -43.13 11.77 -6.44
C PHE A 5 -44.62 12.13 -6.63
N SER A 6 -44.91 13.18 -7.41
CA SER A 6 -46.29 13.52 -7.75
C SER A 6 -46.89 12.43 -8.64
N GLU A 7 -48.15 12.05 -8.41
CA GLU A 7 -48.89 11.10 -9.25
C GLU A 7 -48.89 11.53 -10.72
N HIS A 8 -48.91 12.84 -10.96
CA HIS A 8 -48.75 13.44 -12.28
C HIS A 8 -47.42 13.10 -12.96
N LEU A 9 -46.29 13.16 -12.24
CA LEU A 9 -44.97 12.82 -12.78
C LEU A 9 -44.82 11.32 -13.06
N LEU A 10 -45.39 10.47 -12.20
CA LEU A 10 -45.43 9.03 -12.44
C LEU A 10 -46.27 8.69 -13.66
N GLY A 11 -47.46 9.30 -13.78
CA GLY A 11 -48.34 9.13 -14.93
C GLY A 11 -47.67 9.54 -16.25
N GLU A 12 -46.99 10.69 -16.28
CA GLU A 12 -46.26 11.16 -17.46
C GLU A 12 -45.17 10.17 -17.92
N ARG A 13 -44.42 9.60 -16.96
CA ARG A 13 -43.38 8.61 -17.25
C ARG A 13 -43.94 7.29 -17.76
N ILE A 14 -45.05 6.83 -17.20
CA ILE A 14 -45.75 5.61 -17.64
C ILE A 14 -46.29 5.81 -19.07
N THR A 15 -46.96 6.93 -19.34
CA THR A 15 -47.46 7.28 -20.70
C THR A 15 -46.33 7.34 -21.72
N ARG A 16 -45.17 7.92 -21.36
CA ARG A 16 -44.01 8.00 -22.28
C ARG A 16 -43.43 6.62 -22.61
N VAL A 17 -43.36 5.72 -21.63
CA VAL A 17 -42.86 4.35 -21.82
C VAL A 17 -43.83 3.53 -22.68
N LEU A 18 -45.14 3.59 -22.38
CA LEU A 18 -46.18 2.85 -23.10
C LEU A 18 -46.51 3.46 -24.48
N GLY A 19 -46.28 4.75 -24.68
CA GLY A 19 -46.45 5.44 -25.96
C GLY A 19 -47.90 5.71 -26.38
N GLU A 20 -48.85 5.49 -25.49
CA GLU A 20 -50.29 5.67 -25.70
C GLU A 20 -50.90 6.48 -24.55
N SER A 21 -51.88 7.33 -24.83
CA SER A 21 -52.60 8.08 -23.82
C SER A 21 -53.68 7.20 -23.17
N LEU A 22 -53.45 6.78 -21.93
CA LEU A 22 -54.41 6.00 -21.14
C LEU A 22 -55.56 6.89 -20.64
N SER A 23 -56.76 6.32 -20.48
CA SER A 23 -57.88 7.01 -19.84
C SER A 23 -57.60 7.26 -18.34
N GLU A 24 -58.24 8.25 -17.73
CA GLU A 24 -58.01 8.60 -16.32
C GLU A 24 -58.25 7.40 -15.36
N GLN A 25 -59.22 6.53 -15.66
CA GLN A 25 -59.49 5.33 -14.87
C GLN A 25 -58.40 4.27 -15.00
N GLU A 26 -57.82 4.09 -16.19
CA GLU A 26 -56.72 3.14 -16.42
C GLU A 26 -55.41 3.64 -15.82
N MET A 27 -55.15 4.95 -15.91
CA MET A 27 -53.99 5.58 -15.28
C MET A 27 -54.09 5.48 -13.75
N ALA A 28 -55.28 5.72 -13.17
CA ALA A 28 -55.52 5.52 -11.75
C ALA A 28 -55.29 4.05 -11.31
N GLY A 29 -55.71 3.08 -12.15
CA GLY A 29 -55.44 1.65 -11.92
C GLY A 29 -53.95 1.29 -11.98
N CYS A 30 -53.20 1.92 -12.90
CA CYS A 30 -51.74 1.76 -12.96
C CYS A 30 -51.06 2.36 -11.72
N LEU A 31 -51.40 3.60 -11.35
CA LEU A 31 -50.81 4.27 -10.20
C LEU A 31 -51.11 3.54 -8.88
N ALA A 32 -52.28 2.92 -8.74
CA ALA A 32 -52.65 2.13 -7.57
C ALA A 32 -51.84 0.82 -7.42
N SER A 33 -51.22 0.33 -8.50
CA SER A 33 -50.48 -0.93 -8.54
C SER A 33 -48.96 -0.78 -8.70
N VAL A 34 -48.47 0.46 -8.74
CA VAL A 34 -47.03 0.79 -8.82
C VAL A 34 -46.33 0.53 -7.48
N GLU A 35 -45.20 -0.18 -7.54
CA GLU A 35 -44.30 -0.34 -6.41
C GLU A 35 -43.03 0.50 -6.60
N ILE A 36 -42.61 1.23 -5.56
CA ILE A 36 -41.35 1.98 -5.57
C ILE A 36 -40.24 1.07 -5.02
N VAL A 37 -39.24 0.78 -5.83
CA VAL A 37 -38.10 -0.08 -5.47
C VAL A 37 -36.85 0.77 -5.23
N GLU A 38 -36.27 0.65 -4.04
CA GLU A 38 -35.03 1.35 -3.63
C GLU A 38 -33.91 0.33 -3.35
N PRO A 39 -33.16 -0.08 -4.38
CA PRO A 39 -32.13 -1.11 -4.24
C PRO A 39 -30.86 -0.59 -3.54
N PRO A 40 -30.14 -1.44 -2.79
CA PRO A 40 -28.91 -1.07 -2.10
C PRO A 40 -27.79 -0.66 -3.07
N ILE A 41 -27.07 0.40 -2.72
CA ILE A 41 -26.04 1.03 -3.56
C ILE A 41 -24.96 0.00 -3.96
N ALA A 42 -24.58 0.02 -5.24
CA ALA A 42 -23.53 -0.83 -5.83
C ALA A 42 -23.78 -2.35 -5.80
N LYS A 43 -24.97 -2.81 -5.39
CA LYS A 43 -25.37 -4.22 -5.47
C LYS A 43 -26.20 -4.51 -6.72
N GLN A 44 -26.03 -5.70 -7.27
CA GLN A 44 -26.93 -6.25 -8.28
C GLN A 44 -28.26 -6.59 -7.59
N PHE A 45 -29.37 -6.07 -8.12
CA PHE A 45 -30.69 -6.22 -7.50
C PHE A 45 -31.72 -6.86 -8.44
N TRP A 46 -31.41 -6.95 -9.73
CA TRP A 46 -32.33 -7.48 -10.75
C TRP A 46 -31.57 -8.32 -11.77
N GLN A 47 -32.18 -9.41 -12.25
CA GLN A 47 -31.66 -10.27 -13.31
C GLN A 47 -32.82 -10.96 -14.03
N THR A 48 -32.76 -11.00 -15.37
CA THR A 48 -33.87 -11.48 -16.23
C THR A 48 -34.42 -12.86 -15.86
N VAL A 49 -33.59 -13.76 -15.31
CA VAL A 49 -33.96 -15.16 -15.03
C VAL A 49 -34.56 -15.38 -13.65
N SER A 50 -34.36 -14.45 -12.70
CA SER A 50 -34.66 -14.65 -11.28
C SER A 50 -35.68 -13.69 -10.68
N THR A 51 -36.24 -12.78 -11.48
CA THR A 51 -37.14 -11.71 -11.01
C THR A 51 -38.52 -11.84 -11.61
N ASP A 52 -39.52 -11.34 -10.89
CA ASP A 52 -40.90 -11.30 -11.36
C ASP A 52 -41.02 -10.49 -12.67
N PRO A 53 -41.86 -10.93 -13.62
CA PRO A 53 -42.03 -10.23 -14.89
C PRO A 53 -42.69 -8.85 -14.73
N GLY A 54 -42.12 -7.85 -15.38
CA GLY A 54 -42.61 -6.47 -15.33
C GLY A 54 -41.62 -5.46 -15.89
N ILE A 55 -41.99 -4.18 -15.84
CA ILE A 55 -41.16 -3.07 -16.34
C ILE A 55 -40.69 -2.22 -15.15
N TYR A 56 -39.40 -1.92 -15.14
CA TYR A 56 -38.77 -1.01 -14.19
C TYR A 56 -38.45 0.31 -14.89
N ILE A 57 -38.97 1.41 -14.36
CA ILE A 57 -38.76 2.77 -14.86
C ILE A 57 -37.88 3.52 -13.86
N VAL A 58 -36.78 4.11 -14.34
CA VAL A 58 -35.85 4.85 -13.48
C VAL A 58 -36.45 6.21 -13.10
N LEU A 59 -36.72 6.41 -11.81
CA LEU A 59 -37.25 7.67 -11.27
C LEU A 59 -36.11 8.66 -10.99
N VAL A 60 -35.16 8.24 -10.17
CA VAL A 60 -34.00 9.03 -9.72
C VAL A 60 -32.78 8.12 -9.67
N GLY A 61 -31.60 8.65 -10.00
CA GLY A 61 -30.35 7.89 -9.99
C GLY A 61 -30.03 7.24 -11.34
N LYS A 62 -29.09 6.29 -11.35
CA LYS A 62 -28.66 5.56 -12.55
C LYS A 62 -28.67 4.05 -12.30
N VAL A 63 -28.98 3.28 -13.34
CA VAL A 63 -28.93 1.81 -13.34
C VAL A 63 -27.85 1.36 -14.31
N ARG A 64 -26.94 0.49 -13.87
CA ARG A 64 -25.98 -0.14 -14.77
C ARG A 64 -26.52 -1.50 -15.21
N LEU A 65 -26.73 -1.68 -16.51
CA LEU A 65 -27.06 -2.98 -17.10
C LEU A 65 -25.77 -3.75 -17.38
N LEU A 66 -25.72 -5.00 -16.94
CA LEU A 66 -24.57 -5.89 -16.99
C LEU A 66 -24.90 -7.16 -17.79
N ASP A 67 -23.94 -7.66 -18.57
CA ASP A 67 -24.09 -8.92 -19.29
C ASP A 67 -23.91 -10.13 -18.35
N ARG A 68 -23.86 -11.35 -18.91
CA ARG A 68 -23.63 -12.58 -18.12
C ARG A 68 -22.26 -12.63 -17.43
N ASP A 69 -21.28 -11.90 -17.96
CA ASP A 69 -19.90 -11.87 -17.49
C ASP A 69 -19.61 -10.63 -16.60
N GLU A 70 -20.66 -9.93 -16.15
CA GLU A 70 -20.64 -8.69 -15.37
C GLU A 70 -20.03 -7.47 -16.08
N ASN A 71 -19.92 -7.49 -17.40
CA ASN A 71 -19.46 -6.32 -18.17
C ASN A 71 -20.56 -5.28 -18.30
N LEU A 72 -20.18 -4.01 -18.26
CA LEU A 72 -21.11 -2.90 -18.40
C LEU A 72 -21.60 -2.78 -19.85
N ILE A 73 -22.89 -3.03 -20.06
CA ILE A 73 -23.55 -2.83 -21.36
C ILE A 73 -24.00 -1.38 -21.49
N ALA A 74 -24.72 -0.86 -20.48
CA ALA A 74 -25.34 0.46 -20.53
C ALA A 74 -25.51 1.07 -19.13
N THR A 75 -25.48 2.40 -19.04
CA THR A 75 -25.90 3.13 -17.84
C THR A 75 -27.17 3.91 -18.14
N LEU A 76 -28.30 3.48 -17.57
CA LEU A 76 -29.60 4.11 -17.71
C LEU A 76 -29.77 5.24 -16.69
N GLY A 77 -30.15 6.43 -17.14
CA GLY A 77 -30.50 7.57 -16.29
C GLY A 77 -32.01 7.67 -16.03
N SER A 78 -32.44 8.78 -15.44
CA SER A 78 -33.86 9.13 -15.31
C SER A 78 -34.59 9.04 -16.65
N GLU A 79 -35.83 8.54 -16.64
CA GLU A 79 -36.71 8.35 -17.82
C GLU A 79 -36.45 7.10 -18.67
N ALA A 80 -35.37 6.36 -18.43
CA ALA A 80 -35.15 5.07 -19.08
C ALA A 80 -35.96 3.96 -18.38
N SER A 81 -36.32 2.91 -19.14
CA SER A 81 -36.93 1.70 -18.64
C SER A 81 -36.15 0.46 -19.06
N PHE A 82 -36.28 -0.60 -18.27
CA PHE A 82 -35.73 -1.93 -18.56
C PHE A 82 -36.66 -3.01 -17.98
N GLY A 83 -36.53 -4.24 -18.46
CA GLY A 83 -37.32 -5.39 -18.02
C GLY A 83 -38.38 -5.83 -19.02
N GLU A 84 -38.53 -5.12 -20.15
CA GLU A 84 -39.50 -5.44 -21.21
C GLU A 84 -39.30 -6.86 -21.77
N THR A 85 -38.08 -7.39 -21.75
CA THR A 85 -37.77 -8.77 -22.19
C THR A 85 -38.46 -9.84 -21.34
N THR A 86 -38.84 -9.54 -20.10
CA THR A 86 -39.51 -10.49 -19.21
C THR A 86 -41.00 -10.68 -19.54
N LEU A 87 -41.60 -9.79 -20.32
CA LEU A 87 -43.03 -9.81 -20.65
C LEU A 87 -43.39 -10.78 -21.78
N PHE A 88 -42.41 -11.24 -22.54
CA PHE A 88 -42.61 -12.00 -23.77
C PHE A 88 -41.96 -13.37 -23.64
N SER A 89 -42.61 -14.41 -24.17
CA SER A 89 -42.13 -15.80 -24.14
C SER A 89 -41.01 -16.12 -25.13
N ASP A 90 -40.52 -15.11 -25.86
CA ASP A 90 -39.43 -15.25 -26.81
C ASP A 90 -38.08 -15.43 -26.09
N SER A 91 -37.18 -16.22 -26.68
CA SER A 91 -35.84 -16.47 -26.11
C SER A 91 -34.91 -15.25 -26.27
N PHE A 92 -34.96 -14.30 -25.34
CA PHE A 92 -34.07 -13.13 -25.26
C PHE A 92 -32.78 -13.42 -24.48
N GLN A 93 -31.71 -12.66 -24.75
CA GLN A 93 -30.48 -12.74 -23.96
C GLN A 93 -30.69 -12.20 -22.54
N PRO A 94 -30.26 -12.93 -21.49
CA PRO A 94 -30.41 -12.48 -20.11
C PRO A 94 -29.34 -11.45 -19.74
N TYR A 95 -29.74 -10.47 -18.94
CA TYR A 95 -28.88 -9.41 -18.41
C TYR A 95 -29.23 -9.10 -16.95
N ALA A 96 -28.34 -8.41 -16.25
CA ALA A 96 -28.47 -8.02 -14.86
C ALA A 96 -28.50 -6.49 -14.70
N ALA A 97 -29.06 -5.99 -13.60
CA ALA A 97 -29.07 -4.58 -13.27
C ALA A 97 -28.46 -4.32 -11.88
N ARG A 98 -27.55 -3.34 -11.82
CA ARG A 98 -26.84 -2.90 -10.61
C ARG A 98 -27.13 -1.43 -10.31
N ALA A 99 -27.42 -1.13 -9.04
CA ALA A 99 -27.81 0.21 -8.61
C ALA A 99 -26.61 1.17 -8.51
N SER A 100 -26.75 2.41 -9.01
CA SER A 100 -25.85 3.52 -8.64
C SER A 100 -26.30 4.18 -7.32
N THR A 101 -25.56 5.19 -6.85
CA THR A 101 -25.94 6.01 -5.70
C THR A 101 -27.35 6.61 -5.87
N ASN A 102 -28.18 6.52 -4.83
CA ASN A 102 -29.54 7.07 -4.74
C ASN A 102 -30.52 6.64 -5.86
N LEU A 103 -30.53 5.34 -6.20
CA LEU A 103 -31.46 4.80 -7.19
C LEU A 103 -32.87 4.61 -6.62
N LYS A 104 -33.89 5.15 -7.30
CA LYS A 104 -35.31 4.87 -7.07
C LYS A 104 -35.97 4.44 -8.38
N LEU A 105 -36.72 3.34 -8.35
CA LEU A 105 -37.40 2.76 -9.52
C LEU A 105 -38.91 2.71 -9.29
N CYS A 106 -39.67 2.87 -10.37
CA CYS A 106 -41.09 2.55 -10.46
C CYS A 106 -41.22 1.17 -11.12
N TYR A 107 -41.82 0.21 -10.43
CA TYR A 107 -42.07 -1.14 -10.95
C TYR A 107 -43.54 -1.33 -11.32
N LEU A 108 -43.78 -1.71 -12.57
CA LEU A 108 -45.09 -2.08 -13.11
C LEU A 108 -45.15 -3.60 -13.32
N LYS A 109 -46.07 -4.26 -12.62
CA LYS A 109 -46.28 -5.71 -12.70
C LYS A 109 -46.86 -6.14 -14.05
N GLN A 110 -46.49 -7.34 -14.50
CA GLN A 110 -47.02 -7.92 -15.74
C GLN A 110 -48.56 -7.98 -15.77
N GLU A 111 -49.23 -8.31 -14.67
CA GLU A 111 -50.71 -8.45 -14.61
C GLU A 111 -51.43 -7.19 -15.12
N VAL A 112 -50.96 -6.01 -14.70
CA VAL A 112 -51.53 -4.71 -15.07
C VAL A 112 -51.20 -4.38 -16.52
N LEU A 113 -49.95 -4.65 -16.91
CA LEU A 113 -49.49 -4.45 -18.29
C LEU A 113 -50.24 -5.35 -19.27
N GLN A 114 -50.63 -6.57 -18.88
CA GLN A 114 -51.32 -7.52 -19.74
C GLN A 114 -52.74 -7.06 -20.07
N VAL A 115 -53.46 -6.49 -19.09
CA VAL A 115 -54.77 -5.86 -19.31
C VAL A 115 -54.69 -4.70 -20.33
N LEU A 116 -53.62 -3.90 -20.25
CA LEU A 116 -53.39 -2.81 -21.20
C LEU A 116 -52.95 -3.30 -22.58
N ILE A 117 -52.12 -4.35 -22.64
CA ILE A 117 -51.66 -4.99 -23.87
C ILE A 117 -52.82 -5.63 -24.65
N ASP A 118 -53.76 -6.27 -23.95
CA ASP A 118 -54.92 -6.89 -24.56
C ASP A 118 -55.90 -5.86 -25.12
N ARG A 119 -55.97 -4.67 -24.51
CA ARG A 119 -56.83 -3.55 -24.93
C ARG A 119 -56.19 -2.70 -26.03
N TYR A 120 -54.88 -2.48 -25.97
CA TYR A 120 -54.12 -1.65 -26.89
C TYR A 120 -52.98 -2.48 -27.53
N PRO A 121 -53.23 -3.11 -28.69
CA PRO A 121 -52.21 -3.87 -29.40
C PRO A 121 -50.95 -3.05 -29.75
N SER A 122 -51.09 -1.72 -29.90
CA SER A 122 -49.98 -0.79 -30.13
C SER A 122 -48.96 -0.77 -28.98
N ILE A 123 -49.39 -0.94 -27.73
CA ILE A 123 -48.51 -1.05 -26.55
C ILE A 123 -47.67 -2.32 -26.65
N ARG A 124 -48.28 -3.44 -27.05
CA ARG A 124 -47.59 -4.73 -27.24
C ARG A 124 -46.48 -4.61 -28.28
N GLU A 125 -46.78 -4.02 -29.43
CA GLU A 125 -45.82 -3.85 -30.52
C GLU A 125 -44.65 -2.96 -30.11
N ARG A 126 -44.92 -1.86 -29.39
CA ARG A 126 -43.89 -0.95 -28.90
C ARG A 126 -42.96 -1.62 -27.88
N LEU A 127 -43.54 -2.30 -26.88
CA LEU A 127 -42.76 -3.01 -25.85
C LEU A 127 -41.94 -4.15 -26.45
N LEU A 128 -42.52 -4.89 -27.40
CA LEU A 128 -41.81 -5.95 -28.12
C LEU A 128 -40.64 -5.38 -28.92
N LYS A 129 -40.86 -4.32 -29.72
CA LYS A 129 -39.81 -3.65 -30.48
C LYS A 129 -38.67 -3.16 -29.58
N ARG A 130 -38.99 -2.67 -28.38
CA ARG A 130 -38.00 -2.22 -27.40
C ARG A 130 -37.19 -3.39 -26.80
N ALA A 131 -37.85 -4.52 -26.53
CA ALA A 131 -37.18 -5.75 -26.10
C ALA A 131 -36.25 -6.30 -27.20
N GLU A 132 -36.66 -6.27 -28.48
CA GLU A 132 -35.83 -6.68 -29.62
C GLU A 132 -34.60 -5.80 -29.82
N LEU A 133 -34.74 -4.48 -29.63
CA LEU A 133 -33.60 -3.56 -29.70
C LEU A 133 -32.59 -3.85 -28.59
N TRP A 134 -33.05 -4.06 -27.35
CA TRP A 134 -32.17 -4.46 -26.25
C TRP A 134 -31.47 -5.77 -26.55
N ASP A 135 -32.19 -6.78 -27.04
CA ASP A 135 -31.62 -8.08 -27.44
C ASP A 135 -30.51 -7.93 -28.50
N MET A 136 -30.71 -7.08 -29.50
CA MET A 136 -29.70 -6.78 -30.51
C MET A 136 -28.47 -6.09 -29.91
N VAL A 137 -28.67 -5.11 -29.02
CA VAL A 137 -27.56 -4.47 -28.28
C VAL A 137 -26.75 -5.51 -27.50
N MET A 138 -27.42 -6.46 -26.84
CA MET A 138 -26.77 -7.53 -26.07
C MET A 138 -25.96 -8.47 -26.95
N LEU A 139 -26.54 -8.94 -28.06
CA LEU A 139 -25.89 -9.83 -29.02
C LEU A 139 -24.66 -9.19 -29.67
N CYS A 140 -24.77 -7.90 -30.01
CA CYS A 140 -23.68 -7.13 -30.56
C CYS A 140 -22.57 -6.89 -29.54
N HIS A 141 -22.91 -6.54 -28.29
CA HIS A 141 -21.94 -6.29 -27.22
C HIS A 141 -21.04 -7.50 -26.94
N GLN A 142 -21.59 -8.73 -26.95
CA GLN A 142 -20.81 -9.96 -26.74
C GLN A 142 -19.70 -10.17 -27.79
N ASN A 143 -19.94 -9.74 -29.04
CA ASN A 143 -18.97 -9.91 -30.12
C ASN A 143 -18.01 -8.71 -30.28
N TRP A 144 -18.31 -7.55 -29.69
CA TRP A 144 -17.51 -6.33 -29.81
C TRP A 144 -16.40 -6.18 -28.75
N GLN A 145 -16.30 -7.11 -27.80
CA GLN A 145 -15.26 -7.09 -26.76
C GLN A 145 -13.81 -7.12 -27.31
N GLU A 146 -13.62 -7.44 -28.59
CA GLU A 146 -12.32 -7.37 -29.27
C GLU A 146 -11.91 -5.93 -29.67
N MET A 147 -12.82 -4.93 -29.65
CA MET A 147 -12.53 -3.56 -30.11
C MET A 147 -13.18 -2.46 -29.23
N GLY A 148 -12.62 -2.22 -28.04
CA GLY A 148 -12.70 -0.92 -27.34
C GLY A 148 -14.05 -0.45 -26.76
N ASN A 149 -13.98 0.48 -25.80
CA ASN A 149 -15.12 1.00 -25.03
C ASN A 149 -16.12 1.80 -25.89
N ILE A 150 -17.36 1.32 -26.00
CA ILE A 150 -18.49 2.06 -26.60
C ILE A 150 -19.32 2.69 -25.47
N SER A 151 -19.43 4.01 -25.44
CA SER A 151 -20.07 4.77 -24.35
C SER A 151 -21.47 5.34 -24.67
N ASP A 152 -21.96 5.26 -25.92
CA ASP A 152 -23.20 5.92 -26.36
C ASP A 152 -24.31 4.94 -26.79
N VAL A 153 -24.91 4.26 -25.81
CA VAL A 153 -26.03 3.32 -26.01
C VAL A 153 -27.33 4.00 -26.51
N PRO A 154 -27.71 5.22 -26.07
CA PRO A 154 -28.88 5.91 -26.60
C PRO A 154 -28.79 6.23 -28.09
N GLY A 155 -27.63 6.68 -28.58
CA GLY A 155 -27.38 6.88 -30.02
C GLY A 155 -27.49 5.57 -30.81
N MET A 156 -26.93 4.49 -30.26
CA MET A 156 -26.99 3.15 -30.85
C MET A 156 -28.43 2.60 -30.94
N LEU A 157 -29.24 2.74 -29.89
CA LEU A 157 -30.65 2.32 -29.93
C LEU A 157 -31.45 3.05 -31.01
N LYS A 158 -31.18 4.35 -31.24
CA LYS A 158 -31.79 5.12 -32.33
C LYS A 158 -31.33 4.63 -33.70
N ALA A 159 -30.03 4.39 -33.88
CA ALA A 159 -29.50 3.85 -35.13
C ALA A 159 -30.06 2.44 -35.43
N LEU A 160 -30.13 1.56 -34.43
CA LEU A 160 -30.69 0.21 -34.55
C LEU A 160 -32.20 0.21 -34.85
N SER A 161 -32.94 1.24 -34.42
CA SER A 161 -34.38 1.37 -34.70
C SER A 161 -34.72 1.58 -36.18
N LEU A 162 -33.73 1.96 -36.99
CA LEU A 162 -33.83 2.18 -38.44
C LEU A 162 -33.61 0.89 -39.26
N PHE A 163 -33.25 -0.22 -38.61
CA PHE A 163 -33.17 -1.52 -39.26
C PHE A 163 -34.57 -2.11 -39.46
N GLU A 164 -34.81 -2.65 -40.64
CA GLU A 164 -36.06 -3.33 -40.96
C GLU A 164 -35.94 -4.83 -40.67
N ARG A 165 -36.89 -5.37 -39.91
CA ARG A 165 -36.99 -6.79 -39.63
C ARG A 165 -37.40 -7.55 -40.89
N HIS A 166 -36.66 -8.60 -41.22
CA HIS A 166 -36.96 -9.56 -42.28
C HIS A 166 -36.92 -10.98 -41.69
N ASP A 167 -38.08 -11.63 -41.69
CA ASP A 167 -38.22 -13.01 -41.25
C ASP A 167 -37.96 -13.94 -42.46
N ILE A 168 -36.86 -14.68 -42.40
CA ILE A 168 -36.40 -15.59 -43.46
C ILE A 168 -36.72 -17.02 -42.97
N GLY A 169 -37.80 -17.60 -43.51
CA GLY A 169 -38.36 -18.89 -43.07
C GLY A 169 -37.51 -20.12 -43.35
N ASP A 170 -38.01 -21.29 -42.93
CA ASP A 170 -37.33 -22.58 -43.04
C ASP A 170 -37.12 -23.05 -44.50
N LEU A 171 -35.87 -23.37 -44.84
CA LEU A 171 -35.46 -24.19 -45.99
C LEU A 171 -35.79 -23.62 -47.39
N GLN A 172 -35.48 -22.35 -47.67
CA GLN A 172 -35.40 -21.82 -49.04
C GLN A 172 -34.18 -20.91 -49.27
N GLN A 173 -33.82 -20.67 -50.54
CA GLN A 173 -32.80 -19.69 -50.92
C GLN A 173 -33.22 -18.29 -50.46
N ALA A 174 -32.41 -17.64 -49.64
CA ALA A 174 -32.68 -16.29 -49.16
C ALA A 174 -32.27 -15.26 -50.22
N THR A 175 -33.24 -14.63 -50.87
CA THR A 175 -33.00 -13.43 -51.70
C THR A 175 -32.99 -12.19 -50.82
N LEU A 176 -31.79 -11.66 -50.56
CA LEU A 176 -31.63 -10.37 -49.86
C LEU A 176 -31.98 -9.20 -50.78
N PRO A 177 -32.60 -8.11 -50.26
CA PRO A 177 -32.92 -6.91 -51.04
C PRO A 177 -31.68 -6.25 -51.68
N LYS A 178 -31.83 -5.70 -52.90
CA LYS A 178 -30.73 -5.10 -53.69
C LYS A 178 -30.14 -3.82 -53.07
N ASP A 179 -30.86 -3.19 -52.16
CA ASP A 179 -30.59 -1.92 -51.48
C ASP A 179 -30.04 -2.09 -50.05
N CYS A 180 -29.51 -3.27 -49.71
CA CYS A 180 -28.94 -3.57 -48.39
C CYS A 180 -27.52 -3.01 -48.22
N LYS A 181 -27.29 -2.16 -47.21
CA LYS A 181 -25.95 -1.67 -46.83
C LYS A 181 -25.26 -2.57 -45.84
N CYS A 182 -25.94 -2.92 -44.76
CA CYS A 182 -25.46 -3.88 -43.78
C CYS A 182 -26.63 -4.69 -43.22
N LEU A 183 -26.30 -5.86 -42.65
CA LEU A 183 -27.28 -6.74 -42.01
C LEU A 183 -26.76 -7.22 -40.66
N VAL A 184 -27.70 -7.47 -39.75
CA VAL A 184 -27.46 -8.11 -38.44
C VAL A 184 -28.41 -9.29 -38.31
N LEU A 185 -27.89 -10.46 -37.97
CA LEU A 185 -28.72 -11.61 -37.64
C LEU A 185 -29.07 -11.59 -36.14
N ARG A 186 -30.36 -11.74 -35.82
CA ARG A 186 -30.84 -11.87 -34.43
C ARG A 186 -30.96 -13.34 -34.02
N LYS A 187 -31.50 -14.18 -34.89
CA LYS A 187 -31.62 -15.65 -34.70
C LYS A 187 -31.32 -16.36 -36.03
N GLY A 188 -30.84 -17.61 -35.94
CA GLY A 188 -30.54 -18.46 -37.11
C GLY A 188 -29.12 -18.30 -37.66
N GLU A 189 -28.84 -19.01 -38.76
CA GLU A 189 -27.52 -19.07 -39.41
C GLU A 189 -27.73 -19.06 -40.94
N LEU A 190 -27.07 -18.13 -41.64
CA LEU A 190 -27.07 -18.11 -43.11
C LEU A 190 -25.74 -18.61 -43.63
N ARG A 191 -25.77 -19.56 -44.57
CA ARG A 191 -24.59 -20.13 -45.21
C ARG A 191 -24.47 -19.68 -46.65
N HIS A 192 -23.30 -19.20 -47.00
CA HIS A 192 -22.93 -18.86 -48.37
C HIS A 192 -22.41 -20.11 -49.12
N SER A 193 -22.62 -20.16 -50.43
CA SER A 193 -22.09 -21.23 -51.30
C SER A 193 -20.54 -21.31 -51.29
N LYS A 194 -19.84 -20.23 -50.97
CA LYS A 194 -18.37 -20.16 -50.82
C LYS A 194 -17.85 -20.45 -49.40
N GLY A 195 -18.70 -20.93 -48.48
CA GLY A 195 -18.30 -21.34 -47.12
C GLY A 195 -18.30 -20.23 -46.06
N GLN A 196 -18.75 -19.01 -46.37
CA GLN A 196 -19.01 -17.98 -45.35
C GLN A 196 -20.27 -18.31 -44.56
N VAL A 197 -20.21 -18.17 -43.23
CA VAL A 197 -21.33 -18.40 -42.33
C VAL A 197 -21.62 -17.11 -41.58
N LEU A 198 -22.84 -16.61 -41.70
CA LEU A 198 -23.32 -15.47 -40.93
C LEU A 198 -23.96 -15.99 -39.65
N THR A 199 -23.39 -15.58 -38.52
CA THR A 199 -23.90 -15.90 -37.18
C THR A 199 -24.56 -14.68 -36.53
N PRO A 200 -25.46 -14.87 -35.56
CA PRO A 200 -26.07 -13.76 -34.81
C PRO A 200 -25.07 -12.85 -34.10
N GLY A 201 -25.42 -11.56 -33.98
CA GLY A 201 -24.67 -10.58 -33.19
C GLY A 201 -23.44 -9.95 -33.84
N LYS A 202 -23.19 -10.16 -35.14
CA LYS A 202 -22.19 -9.42 -35.92
C LYS A 202 -22.88 -8.56 -36.98
N ILE A 203 -22.36 -7.35 -37.21
CA ILE A 203 -22.76 -6.49 -38.32
C ILE A 203 -21.95 -6.91 -39.54
N TYR A 204 -22.63 -7.32 -40.61
CA TYR A 204 -21.97 -7.72 -41.84
C TYR A 204 -22.15 -6.62 -42.91
N PRO A 205 -21.05 -6.19 -43.58
CA PRO A 205 -21.14 -5.35 -44.77
C PRO A 205 -21.79 -6.12 -45.91
N THR A 206 -22.35 -5.38 -46.88
CA THR A 206 -23.11 -5.85 -48.03
C THR A 206 -22.66 -7.24 -48.55
N PRO A 207 -23.46 -8.31 -48.39
CA PRO A 207 -23.11 -9.59 -48.98
C PRO A 207 -23.20 -9.51 -50.51
N GLN A 208 -22.17 -10.03 -51.20
CA GLN A 208 -22.15 -10.13 -52.67
C GLN A 208 -23.37 -10.94 -53.19
N GLN A 209 -23.81 -10.67 -54.43
CA GLN A 209 -25.05 -11.16 -55.08
C GLN A 209 -25.11 -12.68 -55.37
N ASP A 210 -24.61 -13.52 -54.47
CA ASP A 210 -24.58 -14.97 -54.61
C ASP A 210 -25.56 -15.63 -53.62
N THR A 211 -26.09 -16.80 -54.00
CA THR A 211 -27.19 -17.50 -53.31
C THR A 211 -26.86 -17.88 -51.85
N TRP A 212 -27.60 -17.30 -50.89
CA TRP A 212 -27.54 -17.65 -49.47
C TRP A 212 -28.54 -18.76 -49.13
N GLN A 213 -28.11 -19.75 -48.36
CA GLN A 213 -28.95 -20.83 -47.85
C GLN A 213 -29.22 -20.64 -46.36
N VAL A 214 -30.49 -20.79 -45.98
CA VAL A 214 -30.95 -20.71 -44.59
C VAL A 214 -30.72 -22.06 -43.92
N ALA A 215 -29.81 -22.13 -42.95
CA ALA A 215 -29.53 -23.37 -42.22
C ALA A 215 -30.50 -23.59 -41.04
N GLN A 216 -31.06 -22.51 -40.50
CA GLN A 216 -32.03 -22.48 -39.40
C GLN A 216 -32.98 -21.30 -39.60
N PRO A 217 -34.23 -21.32 -39.08
CA PRO A 217 -35.16 -20.22 -39.27
C PRO A 217 -34.52 -18.92 -38.78
N THR A 218 -34.35 -17.96 -39.70
CA THR A 218 -33.45 -16.81 -39.51
C THR A 218 -34.24 -15.52 -39.46
N ILE A 219 -33.97 -14.71 -38.43
CA ILE A 219 -34.49 -13.34 -38.35
C ILE A 219 -33.32 -12.40 -38.60
N ALA A 220 -33.40 -11.67 -39.71
CA ALA A 220 -32.39 -10.69 -40.13
C ALA A 220 -32.94 -9.28 -39.99
N TYR A 221 -32.12 -8.36 -39.51
CA TYR A 221 -32.38 -6.93 -39.49
C TYR A 221 -31.51 -6.30 -40.56
N ILE A 222 -32.15 -5.62 -41.52
CA ILE A 222 -31.49 -5.07 -42.71
C ILE A 222 -31.54 -3.56 -42.66
N MET A 223 -30.37 -2.93 -42.87
CA MET A 223 -30.28 -1.49 -43.08
C MET A 223 -30.25 -1.20 -44.58
N ARG A 224 -31.26 -0.45 -45.04
CA ARG A 224 -31.33 0.03 -46.43
C ARG A 224 -30.45 1.25 -46.65
N ASP A 225 -30.04 1.46 -47.90
CA ASP A 225 -29.31 2.64 -48.36
C ASP A 225 -29.91 3.97 -47.87
N ALA A 226 -31.24 4.12 -47.94
CA ALA A 226 -31.94 5.35 -47.55
C ALA A 226 -31.79 5.70 -46.06
N ASN A 227 -31.62 4.70 -45.19
CA ASN A 227 -31.54 4.88 -43.74
C ASN A 227 -30.10 4.93 -43.22
N TRP A 228 -29.10 4.74 -44.09
CA TRP A 228 -27.68 4.68 -43.74
C TRP A 228 -27.14 6.02 -43.19
N LEU A 229 -27.41 7.13 -43.88
CA LEU A 229 -27.01 8.47 -43.45
C LEU A 229 -27.65 8.87 -42.11
N PRO A 230 -28.98 8.75 -41.92
CA PRO A 230 -29.62 8.99 -40.62
C PRO A 230 -29.09 8.10 -39.49
N ALA A 231 -28.72 6.84 -39.79
CA ALA A 231 -28.14 5.95 -38.78
C ALA A 231 -26.73 6.39 -38.35
N LEU A 232 -25.90 6.88 -39.28
CA LEU A 232 -24.56 7.40 -38.97
C LEU A 232 -24.58 8.71 -38.17
N GLU A 233 -25.62 9.55 -38.33
CA GLU A 233 -25.82 10.73 -37.49
C GLU A 233 -26.01 10.36 -36.01
N HIS A 234 -26.67 9.22 -35.75
CA HIS A 234 -26.92 8.73 -34.40
C HIS A 234 -25.82 7.81 -33.85
N TRP A 235 -25.07 7.11 -34.73
CA TRP A 235 -23.99 6.22 -34.34
C TRP A 235 -22.88 6.15 -35.40
N GLN A 236 -21.90 7.06 -35.30
CA GLN A 236 -20.82 7.20 -36.28
C GLN A 236 -19.92 5.96 -36.41
N GLN A 237 -19.72 5.20 -35.32
CA GLN A 237 -18.89 3.99 -35.31
C GLN A 237 -19.47 2.86 -36.18
N LEU A 238 -20.74 2.92 -36.56
CA LEU A 238 -21.37 1.99 -37.51
C LEU A 238 -20.56 1.90 -38.84
N ALA A 239 -19.90 2.98 -39.26
CA ALA A 239 -19.08 3.00 -40.47
C ALA A 239 -17.83 2.11 -40.36
N GLU A 240 -17.22 2.00 -39.18
CA GLU A 240 -16.01 1.19 -38.96
C GLU A 240 -16.29 -0.30 -39.11
N PHE A 241 -17.50 -0.74 -38.76
CA PHE A 241 -17.94 -2.13 -38.91
C PHE A 241 -18.19 -2.56 -40.36
N VAL A 242 -18.38 -1.60 -41.28
CA VAL A 242 -18.71 -1.85 -42.69
C VAL A 242 -17.49 -1.66 -43.61
N ALA A 243 -16.34 -1.25 -43.07
CA ALA A 243 -15.10 -1.12 -43.83
C ALA A 243 -14.52 -2.50 -44.24
N PRO A 244 -13.97 -2.66 -45.46
CA PRO A 244 -13.40 -3.94 -45.91
C PRO A 244 -12.13 -4.30 -45.11
N GLN A 245 -12.15 -5.45 -44.43
CA GLN A 245 -10.98 -6.01 -43.73
C GLN A 245 -10.12 -6.87 -44.67
N GLU A 246 -8.85 -6.49 -44.88
CA GLU A 246 -7.81 -7.40 -45.41
C GLU A 246 -7.31 -8.31 -44.27
N GLN A 247 -7.42 -9.64 -44.42
CA GLN A 247 -6.89 -10.61 -43.45
C GLN A 247 -5.62 -11.31 -43.98
N PRO A 248 -4.56 -11.49 -43.17
CA PRO A 248 -3.52 -12.47 -43.42
C PRO A 248 -3.88 -13.83 -42.82
N ILE A 249 -3.72 -14.89 -43.61
CA ILE A 249 -4.04 -16.28 -43.27
C ILE A 249 -2.92 -16.92 -42.44
N SER A 250 -3.26 -17.52 -41.30
CA SER A 250 -2.41 -18.45 -40.56
C SER A 250 -3.27 -19.62 -40.03
N VAL A 251 -3.12 -20.80 -40.62
CA VAL A 251 -3.74 -22.05 -40.15
C VAL A 251 -2.68 -22.87 -39.40
N LYS A 252 -2.97 -23.22 -38.14
CA LYS A 252 -2.31 -24.30 -37.41
C LYS A 252 -3.30 -25.46 -37.29
N ASP A 253 -2.94 -26.61 -37.85
CA ASP A 253 -3.53 -27.90 -37.49
C ASP A 253 -2.49 -28.78 -36.80
N ARG A 254 -2.91 -29.54 -35.79
CA ARG A 254 -2.05 -30.34 -34.93
C ARG A 254 -2.65 -31.72 -34.70
N LYS A 255 -1.92 -32.77 -35.11
CA LYS A 255 -1.78 -34.16 -34.56
C LYS A 255 -1.64 -35.15 -35.77
N GLN A 256 -0.76 -36.16 -35.84
CA GLN A 256 -0.23 -37.09 -34.82
C GLN A 256 1.01 -37.88 -35.38
N ARG A 257 1.99 -38.14 -34.48
CA ARG A 257 3.03 -39.21 -34.35
C ARG A 257 3.95 -39.69 -35.53
N PRO A 258 5.21 -40.13 -35.22
CA PRO A 258 6.28 -40.42 -36.22
C PRO A 258 6.61 -41.93 -36.39
N VAL A 259 7.32 -42.33 -37.47
CA VAL A 259 8.50 -43.26 -37.51
C VAL A 259 9.19 -43.21 -38.92
N LYS A 260 10.54 -43.20 -38.90
CA LYS A 260 11.65 -43.28 -39.90
C LYS A 260 11.55 -44.36 -41.03
N PRO A 261 12.51 -44.54 -42.02
CA PRO A 261 13.92 -44.04 -42.14
C PRO A 261 14.49 -43.66 -43.55
N ARG A 262 15.75 -43.14 -43.53
CA ARG A 262 16.87 -43.22 -44.53
C ARG A 262 16.74 -42.37 -45.83
N SER A 263 17.78 -41.78 -46.44
CA SER A 263 19.25 -42.03 -46.45
C SER A 263 20.08 -40.81 -46.92
N GLU A 264 21.28 -40.68 -46.35
CA GLU A 264 22.61 -40.27 -46.87
C GLU A 264 22.80 -39.54 -48.23
N ARG A 265 23.62 -38.47 -48.22
CA ARG A 265 24.99 -38.33 -48.81
C ARG A 265 25.45 -36.85 -48.76
N SER A 266 26.51 -36.51 -48.01
CA SER A 266 27.92 -36.20 -48.43
C SER A 266 28.06 -35.09 -49.50
N THR A 267 28.99 -34.12 -49.54
CA THR A 267 30.16 -33.61 -48.76
C THR A 267 30.70 -32.45 -49.63
N SER A 268 31.22 -31.35 -49.07
CA SER A 268 32.52 -30.74 -49.48
C SER A 268 32.79 -29.38 -48.80
N VAL A 269 34.08 -29.18 -48.52
CA VAL A 269 34.74 -28.15 -47.69
C VAL A 269 35.03 -26.85 -48.47
N GLY A 270 35.13 -25.71 -47.77
CA GLY A 270 35.72 -24.48 -48.31
C GLY A 270 35.92 -23.35 -47.27
N ASN A 271 37.12 -23.27 -46.70
CA ASN A 271 37.83 -22.19 -45.99
C ASN A 271 37.11 -20.87 -45.63
N VAL A 272 37.12 -20.52 -44.34
CA VAL A 272 37.09 -19.12 -43.86
C VAL A 272 38.11 -18.93 -42.71
N ILE A 273 38.86 -17.84 -42.81
CA ILE A 273 39.96 -17.34 -41.97
C ILE A 273 39.52 -17.19 -40.49
N PRO A 274 40.36 -17.50 -39.48
CA PRO A 274 39.98 -17.36 -38.07
C PRO A 274 40.11 -15.90 -37.59
N PHE A 275 39.07 -15.42 -36.88
CA PHE A 275 39.12 -14.19 -36.09
C PHE A 275 40.02 -14.36 -34.85
N PRO A 276 40.68 -13.29 -34.35
CA PRO A 276 41.58 -13.37 -33.21
C PRO A 276 40.83 -13.76 -31.94
N GLN A 277 41.26 -14.86 -31.32
CA GLN A 277 40.78 -15.28 -30.00
C GLN A 277 41.26 -14.29 -28.93
N ARG A 278 40.32 -13.56 -28.33
CA ARG A 278 40.54 -12.94 -27.02
C ARG A 278 40.76 -14.05 -26.00
N SER A 279 41.90 -14.03 -25.33
CA SER A 279 42.19 -14.85 -24.16
C SER A 279 41.12 -14.61 -23.10
N LEU A 280 40.24 -15.60 -22.90
CA LEU A 280 39.29 -15.64 -21.80
C LEU A 280 40.09 -15.88 -20.52
N GLU A 281 40.22 -14.84 -19.69
CA GLU A 281 40.46 -15.03 -18.27
C GLU A 281 39.32 -15.92 -17.69
N PRO A 282 39.61 -16.79 -16.72
CA PRO A 282 38.63 -17.72 -16.18
C PRO A 282 37.54 -16.95 -15.42
N GLN A 283 36.37 -16.77 -16.04
CA GLN A 283 35.17 -16.37 -15.33
C GLN A 283 34.79 -17.44 -14.29
N PRO A 284 34.36 -17.05 -13.08
CA PRO A 284 33.91 -17.99 -12.08
C PRO A 284 32.71 -18.77 -12.63
N LYS A 285 32.79 -20.10 -12.56
CA LYS A 285 31.77 -21.06 -13.03
C LYS A 285 30.36 -20.63 -12.58
N GLN A 286 29.60 -20.01 -13.49
CA GLN A 286 28.15 -19.89 -13.31
C GLN A 286 27.56 -21.30 -13.32
N LYS A 287 26.95 -21.70 -12.19
CA LYS A 287 26.19 -22.94 -12.08
C LYS A 287 25.13 -22.95 -13.17
N LYS A 288 25.22 -23.88 -14.13
CA LYS A 288 24.14 -24.16 -15.08
C LYS A 288 22.87 -24.47 -14.27
N LEU A 289 21.86 -23.60 -14.37
CA LEU A 289 20.52 -23.81 -13.86
C LEU A 289 19.93 -25.06 -14.53
N LYS A 290 19.83 -26.16 -13.78
CA LYS A 290 19.01 -27.30 -14.20
C LYS A 290 17.55 -26.86 -14.19
N PRO A 291 16.71 -27.29 -15.16
CA PRO A 291 15.27 -27.07 -15.07
C PRO A 291 14.75 -27.71 -13.77
N TYR A 292 14.21 -26.87 -12.88
CA TYR A 292 13.69 -27.26 -11.58
C TYR A 292 12.19 -27.53 -11.69
N PHE A 293 11.76 -28.71 -11.28
CA PHE A 293 10.35 -29.04 -11.11
C PHE A 293 10.01 -28.97 -9.62
N PRO A 294 9.17 -28.03 -9.18
CA PRO A 294 8.83 -27.88 -7.77
C PRO A 294 8.06 -29.12 -7.28
N SER A 295 8.66 -29.88 -6.38
CA SER A 295 7.96 -30.93 -5.61
C SER A 295 7.92 -30.52 -4.13
N PRO A 296 6.75 -30.49 -3.49
CA PRO A 296 6.64 -30.14 -2.07
C PRO A 296 7.31 -31.23 -1.22
N GLN A 297 8.42 -30.90 -0.56
CA GLN A 297 9.19 -31.85 0.27
C GLN A 297 9.41 -31.38 1.72
N VAL A 298 8.95 -30.18 2.08
CA VAL A 298 9.19 -29.61 3.41
C VAL A 298 8.06 -29.99 4.37
N ARG A 299 8.39 -30.70 5.46
CA ARG A 299 7.49 -30.90 6.61
C ARG A 299 7.74 -29.79 7.63
N ALA A 300 6.69 -29.20 8.19
CA ALA A 300 6.81 -28.16 9.22
C ALA A 300 7.60 -28.68 10.43
N GLU A 301 8.67 -27.98 10.83
CA GLU A 301 9.61 -28.39 11.89
C GLU A 301 9.06 -28.22 13.33
N HIS A 302 7.79 -27.85 13.50
CA HIS A 302 7.22 -27.54 14.82
C HIS A 302 6.18 -28.58 15.27
N TRP A 303 6.69 -29.69 15.82
CA TRP A 303 5.86 -30.68 16.53
C TRP A 303 5.13 -30.06 17.74
N TRP A 304 5.81 -29.20 18.52
CA TRP A 304 5.23 -28.53 19.69
C TRP A 304 4.14 -27.51 19.35
N GLY A 305 4.27 -26.78 18.24
CA GLY A 305 3.28 -25.79 17.79
C GLY A 305 1.94 -26.40 17.35
N ARG A 306 1.96 -27.62 16.82
CA ARG A 306 0.73 -28.38 16.51
C ARG A 306 -0.02 -28.83 17.76
N VAL A 307 0.71 -29.14 18.83
CA VAL A 307 0.13 -29.56 20.11
C VAL A 307 -0.43 -28.35 20.88
N THR A 308 0.22 -27.19 20.81
CA THR A 308 -0.20 -25.97 21.52
C THR A 308 -1.17 -25.07 20.74
N LYS A 309 -1.49 -25.38 19.47
CA LYS A 309 -2.30 -24.55 18.56
C LYS A 309 -1.85 -23.08 18.50
N GLN A 310 -0.56 -22.80 18.63
CA GLN A 310 -0.03 -21.45 18.54
C GLN A 310 0.30 -21.10 17.09
N TYR A 311 -0.58 -20.33 16.46
CA TYR A 311 -0.34 -19.76 15.13
C TYR A 311 0.58 -18.55 15.22
N PRO A 312 1.52 -18.38 14.28
CA PRO A 312 2.39 -17.20 14.27
C PRO A 312 1.55 -15.95 13.98
N PHE A 313 1.90 -14.86 14.62
CA PHE A 313 1.30 -13.56 14.34
C PHE A 313 2.41 -12.55 14.10
N PHE A 314 2.21 -11.72 13.08
CA PHE A 314 3.05 -10.59 12.78
C PHE A 314 2.14 -9.40 12.46
N GLN A 315 2.31 -8.33 13.21
CA GLN A 315 1.51 -7.11 13.08
C GLN A 315 2.06 -6.26 11.94
N GLN A 316 1.19 -5.78 11.07
CA GLN A 316 1.58 -4.82 10.04
C GLN A 316 2.08 -3.50 10.66
N HIS A 317 3.14 -2.92 10.11
CA HIS A 317 3.72 -1.66 10.62
C HIS A 317 3.10 -0.42 9.95
N SER A 318 2.55 -0.57 8.75
CA SER A 318 1.78 0.41 7.99
C SER A 318 0.53 -0.29 7.43
N VAL A 319 -0.49 0.48 7.03
CA VAL A 319 -1.70 -0.09 6.39
C VAL A 319 -1.35 -0.77 5.05
N SER A 320 -0.34 -0.24 4.36
CA SER A 320 0.16 -0.81 3.10
C SER A 320 0.84 -2.18 3.27
N ASP A 321 1.27 -2.54 4.49
CA ASP A 321 2.07 -3.76 4.75
C ASP A 321 1.28 -5.07 4.80
N CYS A 322 -0.05 -5.04 4.72
CA CYS A 322 -0.89 -6.20 5.01
C CYS A 322 -0.46 -7.46 4.25
N GLY A 323 -0.17 -7.35 2.95
CA GLY A 323 0.33 -8.45 2.12
C GLY A 323 1.71 -8.96 2.56
N ALA A 324 2.68 -8.07 2.72
CA ALA A 324 4.02 -8.43 3.16
C ALA A 324 4.01 -9.08 4.56
N ALA A 325 3.19 -8.56 5.48
CA ALA A 325 2.98 -9.12 6.81
C ALA A 325 2.35 -10.52 6.76
N CYS A 326 1.43 -10.79 5.82
CA CYS A 326 0.92 -12.14 5.57
C CYS A 326 2.03 -13.12 5.15
N LEU A 327 2.96 -12.69 4.30
CA LEU A 327 4.13 -13.50 3.92
C LEU A 327 5.09 -13.73 5.10
N VAL A 328 5.27 -12.75 5.98
CA VAL A 328 6.03 -12.94 7.24
C VAL A 328 5.37 -14.04 8.08
N MET A 329 4.06 -13.96 8.27
CA MET A 329 3.28 -14.91 9.07
C MET A 329 3.37 -16.35 8.51
N ILE A 330 3.16 -16.52 7.21
CA ILE A 330 3.29 -17.84 6.55
C ILE A 330 4.72 -18.35 6.62
N SER A 331 5.72 -17.47 6.44
CA SER A 331 7.12 -17.88 6.56
C SER A 331 7.46 -18.35 7.97
N ARG A 332 6.98 -17.64 9.00
CA ARG A 332 7.13 -18.07 10.39
C ARG A 332 6.44 -19.40 10.67
N TYR A 333 5.30 -19.67 10.02
CA TYR A 333 4.60 -20.95 10.13
C TYR A 333 5.45 -22.12 9.61
N TRP A 334 6.21 -21.90 8.54
CA TRP A 334 7.15 -22.89 7.98
C TRP A 334 8.55 -22.85 8.61
N GLY A 335 8.76 -22.06 9.66
CA GLY A 335 10.02 -22.00 10.41
C GLY A 335 11.04 -20.99 9.89
N LYS A 336 10.71 -20.18 8.87
CA LYS A 336 11.60 -19.16 8.29
C LYS A 336 11.25 -17.76 8.78
N ARG A 337 12.27 -16.96 9.11
CA ARG A 337 12.13 -15.57 9.53
C ARG A 337 12.75 -14.64 8.48
N PHE A 338 11.91 -13.80 7.88
CA PHE A 338 12.30 -12.74 6.96
C PHE A 338 11.96 -11.38 7.56
N SER A 339 12.76 -10.36 7.23
CA SER A 339 12.47 -8.96 7.56
C SER A 339 11.27 -8.45 6.77
N LEU A 340 10.44 -7.62 7.40
CA LEU A 340 9.27 -7.02 6.73
C LEU A 340 9.72 -6.15 5.55
N ASN A 341 10.79 -5.37 5.71
CA ASN A 341 11.29 -4.48 4.66
C ASN A 341 11.70 -5.25 3.40
N ARG A 342 12.43 -6.36 3.55
CA ARG A 342 12.77 -7.23 2.41
C ARG A 342 11.53 -7.76 1.70
N LEU A 343 10.48 -8.11 2.43
CA LEU A 343 9.23 -8.57 1.84
C LEU A 343 8.44 -7.44 1.19
N ARG A 344 8.48 -6.21 1.73
CA ARG A 344 7.95 -5.02 1.06
C ARG A 344 8.67 -4.76 -0.26
N ASP A 345 9.99 -4.83 -0.26
CA ASP A 345 10.80 -4.62 -1.46
C ASP A 345 10.55 -5.72 -2.51
N LEU A 346 10.45 -6.99 -2.09
CA LEU A 346 10.16 -8.11 -2.99
C LEU A 346 8.72 -8.09 -3.53
N ALA A 347 7.75 -7.69 -2.69
CA ALA A 347 6.35 -7.58 -3.06
C ALA A 347 5.99 -6.24 -3.71
N ASP A 348 6.95 -5.32 -3.80
CA ASP A 348 6.78 -3.94 -4.23
C ASP A 348 5.55 -3.28 -3.58
N THR A 349 5.59 -3.18 -2.26
CA THR A 349 4.53 -2.53 -1.49
C THR A 349 4.55 -1.03 -1.70
N SER A 350 3.55 -0.51 -2.40
CA SER A 350 3.34 0.94 -2.57
C SER A 350 2.48 1.51 -1.43
N ARG A 351 2.21 2.82 -1.46
CA ARG A 351 1.26 3.45 -0.52
C ARG A 351 -0.16 2.88 -0.63
N ASP A 352 -0.52 2.37 -1.80
CA ASP A 352 -1.84 1.78 -2.08
C ASP A 352 -1.91 0.29 -1.68
N GLY A 353 -0.80 -0.30 -1.23
CA GLY A 353 -0.71 -1.70 -0.81
C GLY A 353 0.01 -2.60 -1.82
N VAL A 354 -0.33 -3.89 -1.82
CA VAL A 354 0.31 -4.93 -2.64
C VAL A 354 -0.72 -5.62 -3.52
N SER A 355 -0.40 -5.87 -4.79
CA SER A 355 -1.25 -6.70 -5.64
C SER A 355 -1.04 -8.19 -5.35
N LEU A 356 -2.09 -9.02 -5.48
CA LEU A 356 -1.98 -10.48 -5.27
C LEU A 356 -0.95 -11.14 -6.21
N ARG A 357 -0.70 -10.54 -7.39
CA ARG A 357 0.35 -10.94 -8.32
C ARG A 357 1.75 -10.64 -7.78
N ASN A 358 2.00 -9.43 -7.30
CA ASN A 358 3.32 -9.09 -6.75
C ASN A 358 3.60 -9.88 -5.46
N LEU A 359 2.56 -10.12 -4.66
CA LEU A 359 2.62 -11.01 -3.51
C LEU A 359 3.01 -12.45 -3.90
N ALA A 360 2.45 -12.95 -5.00
CA ALA A 360 2.80 -14.27 -5.55
C ALA A 360 4.24 -14.30 -6.04
N ALA A 361 4.68 -13.30 -6.82
CA ALA A 361 6.06 -13.19 -7.29
C ALA A 361 7.06 -13.10 -6.12
N ALA A 362 6.74 -12.33 -5.08
CA ALA A 362 7.54 -12.24 -3.86
C ALA A 362 7.65 -13.60 -3.18
N ALA A 363 6.54 -14.31 -3.00
CA ALA A 363 6.54 -15.66 -2.43
C ALA A 363 7.35 -16.66 -3.29
N GLU A 364 7.28 -16.57 -4.62
CA GLU A 364 8.10 -17.39 -5.52
C GLU A 364 9.60 -17.11 -5.38
N SER A 365 9.98 -15.83 -5.22
CA SER A 365 11.37 -15.43 -4.98
C SER A 365 11.93 -15.96 -3.65
N LEU A 366 11.07 -16.17 -2.64
CA LEU A 366 11.44 -16.81 -1.37
C LEU A 366 11.54 -18.33 -1.47
N GLY A 367 11.06 -18.91 -2.56
CA GLY A 367 11.03 -20.35 -2.78
C GLY A 367 9.71 -21.02 -2.39
N TYR A 368 8.57 -20.32 -2.43
CA TYR A 368 7.25 -20.94 -2.42
C TYR A 368 6.78 -21.25 -3.85
N ALA A 369 6.07 -22.36 -4.04
CA ALA A 369 5.22 -22.53 -5.21
C ALA A 369 3.89 -21.84 -4.93
N THR A 370 3.51 -20.88 -5.76
CA THR A 370 2.28 -20.12 -5.56
C THR A 370 1.21 -20.51 -6.57
N ARG A 371 -0.05 -20.49 -6.12
CA ARG A 371 -1.20 -20.64 -7.02
C ARG A 371 -2.30 -19.67 -6.62
N PRO A 372 -2.47 -18.56 -7.36
CA PRO A 372 -3.62 -17.69 -7.17
C PRO A 372 -4.88 -18.42 -7.63
N VAL A 373 -5.93 -18.44 -6.80
CA VAL A 373 -7.18 -19.13 -7.08
C VAL A 373 -8.36 -18.26 -6.72
N LYS A 374 -9.38 -18.28 -7.58
CA LYS A 374 -10.74 -17.85 -7.22
C LYS A 374 -11.50 -19.09 -6.79
N ALA A 375 -11.83 -19.20 -5.51
CA ALA A 375 -12.38 -20.41 -4.91
C ALA A 375 -13.71 -20.14 -4.21
N THR A 376 -14.54 -21.16 -4.08
CA THR A 376 -15.66 -21.16 -3.12
C THR A 376 -15.15 -21.64 -1.76
N PHE A 377 -15.85 -21.29 -0.68
CA PHE A 377 -15.45 -21.64 0.68
C PHE A 377 -15.19 -23.14 0.86
N ASP A 378 -16.07 -23.99 0.30
CA ASP A 378 -15.95 -25.45 0.41
C ASP A 378 -14.74 -26.00 -0.35
N LYS A 379 -14.41 -25.40 -1.50
CA LYS A 379 -13.21 -25.77 -2.26
C LYS A 379 -11.93 -25.28 -1.59
N LEU A 380 -11.96 -24.11 -0.94
CA LEU A 380 -10.84 -23.57 -0.19
C LEU A 380 -10.53 -24.42 1.05
N ALA A 381 -11.56 -24.93 1.74
CA ALA A 381 -11.42 -25.84 2.88
C ALA A 381 -10.71 -27.17 2.54
N GLN A 382 -10.71 -27.57 1.25
CA GLN A 382 -10.04 -28.78 0.76
C GLN A 382 -8.58 -28.52 0.33
N GLN A 383 -8.13 -27.26 0.26
CA GLN A 383 -6.77 -26.92 -0.14
C GLN A 383 -5.78 -27.02 1.04
N PRO A 384 -4.48 -27.19 0.77
CA PRO A 384 -3.46 -27.11 1.81
C PRO A 384 -3.36 -25.69 2.37
N LEU A 385 -3.47 -25.57 3.69
CA LEU A 385 -3.31 -24.34 4.47
C LEU A 385 -1.90 -24.32 5.12
N PRO A 386 -1.32 -23.14 5.41
CA PRO A 386 -1.91 -21.81 5.37
C PRO A 386 -1.96 -21.16 3.97
N ALA A 387 -2.97 -20.30 3.75
CA ALA A 387 -3.18 -19.55 2.51
C ALA A 387 -3.41 -18.07 2.80
N ILE A 388 -3.17 -17.18 1.83
CA ILE A 388 -3.47 -15.74 1.96
C ILE A 388 -4.80 -15.48 1.28
N ALA A 389 -5.79 -14.91 1.96
CA ALA A 389 -7.05 -14.50 1.38
C ALA A 389 -7.12 -12.99 1.21
N HIS A 390 -7.71 -12.56 0.10
CA HIS A 390 -7.98 -11.15 -0.15
C HIS A 390 -9.31 -10.75 0.51
N TRP A 391 -9.24 -9.77 1.40
CA TRP A 391 -10.24 -9.41 2.39
C TRP A 391 -10.76 -7.99 2.14
N GLU A 392 -12.08 -7.81 2.13
CA GLU A 392 -12.77 -6.51 1.97
C GLU A 392 -12.34 -5.68 0.73
N GLY A 393 -11.71 -6.30 -0.26
CA GLY A 393 -11.26 -5.63 -1.48
C GLY A 393 -9.98 -4.78 -1.35
N LYS A 394 -9.43 -4.62 -0.15
CA LYS A 394 -8.28 -3.74 0.14
C LYS A 394 -7.27 -4.28 1.15
N HIS A 395 -7.51 -5.47 1.68
CA HIS A 395 -6.74 -6.05 2.78
C HIS A 395 -6.37 -7.51 2.49
N PHE A 396 -5.36 -8.03 3.19
CA PHE A 396 -4.97 -9.44 3.10
C PHE A 396 -4.92 -10.05 4.49
N ILE A 397 -5.41 -11.28 4.61
CA ILE A 397 -5.37 -12.07 5.84
C ILE A 397 -4.81 -13.46 5.57
N VAL A 398 -4.21 -14.08 6.58
CA VAL A 398 -3.73 -15.47 6.51
C VAL A 398 -4.80 -16.40 7.06
N ILE A 399 -5.15 -17.44 6.32
CA ILE A 399 -6.00 -18.52 6.80
C ILE A 399 -5.11 -19.64 7.31
N TYR A 400 -5.25 -19.99 8.59
CA TYR A 400 -4.51 -21.08 9.21
C TYR A 400 -5.27 -22.40 9.21
N GLU A 401 -6.56 -22.34 9.53
CA GLU A 401 -7.39 -23.54 9.68
C GLU A 401 -8.84 -23.21 9.28
N ILE A 402 -9.46 -24.11 8.51
CA ILE A 402 -10.89 -24.04 8.16
C ILE A 402 -11.57 -25.28 8.71
N THR A 403 -12.57 -25.11 9.55
CA THR A 403 -13.49 -26.17 9.99
C THR A 403 -14.91 -25.88 9.51
N ARG A 404 -15.82 -26.86 9.63
CA ARG A 404 -17.23 -26.68 9.24
C ARG A 404 -17.97 -25.56 10.01
N LYS A 405 -17.48 -25.16 11.18
CA LYS A 405 -18.13 -24.14 12.04
C LYS A 405 -17.35 -22.84 12.13
N HIS A 406 -16.02 -22.88 12.10
CA HIS A 406 -15.16 -21.72 12.30
C HIS A 406 -13.93 -21.73 11.40
N VAL A 407 -13.43 -20.53 11.10
CA VAL A 407 -12.19 -20.28 10.37
C VAL A 407 -11.23 -19.54 11.29
N ILE A 408 -10.02 -20.06 11.44
CA ILE A 408 -8.96 -19.37 12.17
C ILE A 408 -8.15 -18.56 11.17
N VAL A 409 -8.21 -17.24 11.31
CA VAL A 409 -7.51 -16.28 10.47
C VAL A 409 -6.50 -15.49 11.29
N GLY A 410 -5.33 -15.23 10.72
CA GLY A 410 -4.38 -14.23 11.18
C GLY A 410 -4.56 -12.97 10.36
N ASP A 411 -5.20 -11.97 10.94
CA ASP A 411 -5.32 -10.64 10.36
C ASP A 411 -4.11 -9.80 10.79
N PRO A 412 -3.22 -9.36 9.87
CA PRO A 412 -2.06 -8.51 10.20
C PRO A 412 -2.42 -7.22 10.96
N ALA A 413 -3.61 -6.69 10.73
CA ALA A 413 -4.07 -5.43 11.32
C ALA A 413 -4.69 -5.61 12.70
N ILE A 414 -5.15 -6.82 13.07
CA ILE A 414 -5.95 -6.98 14.29
C ILE A 414 -5.49 -8.12 15.20
N GLY A 415 -4.87 -9.16 14.63
CA GLY A 415 -4.46 -10.35 15.36
C GLY A 415 -5.09 -11.63 14.83
N ILE A 416 -4.91 -12.70 15.60
CA ILE A 416 -5.54 -13.99 15.31
C ILE A 416 -6.99 -13.94 15.76
N ARG A 417 -7.92 -14.22 14.84
CA ARG A 417 -9.37 -14.26 15.07
C ARG A 417 -9.93 -15.62 14.69
N THR A 418 -10.97 -16.00 15.40
CA THR A 418 -11.80 -17.15 15.06
C THR A 418 -13.12 -16.62 14.53
N LEU A 419 -13.31 -16.67 13.22
CA LEU A 419 -14.52 -16.20 12.55
C LEU A 419 -15.48 -17.35 12.32
N THR A 420 -16.78 -17.08 12.34
CA THR A 420 -17.77 -18.03 11.85
C THR A 420 -17.68 -18.13 10.32
N ALA A 421 -18.15 -19.25 9.75
CA ALA A 421 -18.14 -19.42 8.30
C ALA A 421 -19.03 -18.39 7.56
N ALA A 422 -20.02 -17.80 8.25
CA ALA A 422 -20.87 -16.75 7.69
C ALA A 422 -20.12 -15.42 7.62
N GLU A 423 -19.53 -14.97 8.75
CA GLU A 423 -18.71 -13.75 8.82
C GLU A 423 -17.55 -13.81 7.80
N PHE A 424 -16.86 -14.96 7.70
CA PHE A 424 -15.78 -15.10 6.73
C PHE A 424 -16.24 -14.94 5.28
N LYS A 425 -17.45 -15.42 4.93
CA LYS A 425 -17.98 -15.32 3.56
C LYS A 425 -18.46 -13.91 3.21
N GLU A 426 -18.83 -13.11 4.20
CA GLU A 426 -19.31 -11.74 4.00
C GLU A 426 -18.17 -10.81 3.55
N ASP A 427 -17.00 -10.94 4.19
CA ASP A 427 -15.85 -10.06 3.96
C ASP A 427 -14.82 -10.62 2.96
N TRP A 428 -14.85 -11.91 2.66
CA TRP A 428 -13.92 -12.53 1.72
C TRP A 428 -14.31 -12.26 0.26
N SER A 429 -13.37 -11.70 -0.51
CA SER A 429 -13.57 -11.37 -1.93
C SER A 429 -13.59 -12.57 -2.90
N GLY A 430 -13.39 -13.80 -2.40
CA GLY A 430 -13.33 -15.03 -3.18
C GLY A 430 -11.95 -15.36 -3.78
N TYR A 431 -10.98 -14.45 -3.68
CA TYR A 431 -9.60 -14.67 -4.11
C TYR A 431 -8.72 -15.15 -2.94
N ALA A 432 -7.90 -16.16 -3.21
CA ALA A 432 -6.88 -16.64 -2.30
C ALA A 432 -5.58 -16.97 -3.05
N LEU A 433 -4.45 -16.78 -2.38
CA LEU A 433 -3.14 -17.24 -2.80
C LEU A 433 -2.78 -18.48 -1.98
N LEU A 434 -2.62 -19.61 -2.66
CA LEU A 434 -2.13 -20.84 -2.04
C LEU A 434 -0.60 -20.84 -2.12
N LEU A 435 0.06 -21.11 -0.99
CA LEU A 435 1.52 -21.17 -0.91
C LEU A 435 1.96 -22.56 -0.46
N GLN A 436 2.79 -23.21 -1.26
CA GLN A 436 3.41 -24.48 -0.88
C GLN A 436 4.93 -24.31 -0.75
N PRO A 437 5.53 -24.68 0.39
CA PRO A 437 6.96 -24.57 0.57
C PRO A 437 7.70 -25.52 -0.37
N THR A 438 8.73 -24.98 -1.01
CA THR A 438 9.56 -25.68 -2.00
C THR A 438 10.95 -25.91 -1.41
N ALA A 439 11.82 -26.70 -2.05
CA ALA A 439 13.16 -26.97 -1.53
C ALA A 439 14.01 -25.68 -1.39
N LEU A 440 13.76 -24.70 -2.27
CA LEU A 440 14.43 -23.38 -2.26
C LEU A 440 14.17 -22.59 -0.99
N LEU A 441 13.01 -22.78 -0.34
CA LEU A 441 12.70 -22.11 0.92
C LEU A 441 13.67 -22.53 2.03
N LYS A 442 14.11 -23.80 2.05
CA LYS A 442 15.05 -24.29 3.06
C LYS A 442 16.43 -23.63 2.95
N ASP A 443 16.87 -23.42 1.72
CA ASP A 443 18.16 -22.80 1.38
C ASP A 443 18.16 -21.27 1.55
N SER A 444 16.98 -20.65 1.71
CA SER A 444 16.88 -19.21 1.96
C SER A 444 17.49 -18.86 3.33
N LYS A 445 18.38 -17.84 3.32
CA LYS A 445 19.03 -17.32 4.52
C LYS A 445 18.01 -16.66 5.43
N GLU A 446 17.96 -17.10 6.69
CA GLU A 446 17.19 -16.46 7.74
C GLU A 446 17.88 -15.17 8.21
N GLU A 447 17.10 -14.11 8.37
CA GLU A 447 17.57 -12.84 8.91
C GLU A 447 17.19 -12.77 10.39
N ILE A 448 17.85 -13.56 11.23
CA ILE A 448 17.73 -13.45 12.69
C ILE A 448 18.79 -12.46 13.17
N LYS A 449 18.45 -11.16 13.22
CA LYS A 449 19.38 -10.12 13.72
C LYS A 449 18.80 -9.17 14.77
N GLY A 450 17.58 -9.40 15.28
CA GLY A 450 16.92 -8.46 16.19
C GLY A 450 17.66 -8.18 17.51
N PHE A 451 17.89 -9.21 18.33
CA PHE A 451 18.44 -9.02 19.68
C PHE A 451 19.96 -8.82 19.71
N TRP A 452 20.69 -9.43 18.76
CA TRP A 452 22.15 -9.32 18.70
C TRP A 452 22.65 -7.96 18.17
N LYS A 453 21.85 -7.23 17.40
CA LYS A 453 22.15 -5.83 17.05
C LYS A 453 22.14 -4.90 18.26
N PHE A 454 21.29 -5.17 19.25
CA PHE A 454 21.30 -4.40 20.51
C PHE A 454 22.62 -4.58 21.27
N TYR A 455 23.22 -5.76 21.19
CA TYR A 455 24.56 -5.99 21.73
C TYR A 455 25.62 -5.14 21.03
N GLU A 456 25.59 -5.00 19.70
CA GLU A 456 26.52 -4.12 18.97
C GLU A 456 26.42 -2.66 19.44
N LEU A 457 25.22 -2.23 19.83
CA LEU A 457 24.97 -0.89 20.33
C LEU A 457 25.37 -0.68 21.81
N LEU A 458 25.24 -1.72 22.64
CA LEU A 458 25.70 -1.70 24.04
C LEU A 458 27.23 -1.86 24.15
N ARG A 459 27.87 -2.49 23.17
CA ARG A 459 29.32 -2.80 23.16
C ARG A 459 30.22 -1.59 23.46
N PRO A 460 30.00 -0.38 22.90
CA PRO A 460 30.82 0.79 23.21
C PRO A 460 30.71 1.27 24.67
N HIS A 461 29.63 0.92 25.36
CA HIS A 461 29.32 1.36 26.73
C HIS A 461 29.55 0.26 27.77
N PHE A 462 30.25 -0.81 27.41
CA PHE A 462 30.44 -1.99 28.26
C PHE A 462 31.05 -1.67 29.63
N TRP A 463 31.99 -0.71 29.69
CA TRP A 463 32.62 -0.29 30.94
C TRP A 463 31.64 0.36 31.91
N VAL A 464 30.74 1.21 31.42
CA VAL A 464 29.74 1.85 32.29
C VAL A 464 28.68 0.85 32.75
N LEU A 465 28.29 -0.10 31.88
CA LEU A 465 27.43 -1.22 32.30
C LEU A 465 28.10 -2.08 33.38
N LEU A 466 29.41 -2.30 33.29
CA LEU A 466 30.18 -2.99 34.32
C LEU A 466 30.19 -2.18 35.64
N GLU A 467 30.38 -0.86 35.59
CA GLU A 467 30.28 0.01 36.78
C GLU A 467 28.89 -0.05 37.43
N ILE A 468 27.82 -0.01 36.63
CA ILE A 468 26.44 -0.14 37.11
C ILE A 468 26.21 -1.53 37.73
N PHE A 469 26.76 -2.58 37.14
CA PHE A 469 26.70 -3.94 37.69
C PHE A 469 27.45 -4.04 39.02
N VAL A 470 28.66 -3.48 39.12
CA VAL A 470 29.45 -3.43 40.36
C VAL A 470 28.71 -2.62 41.43
N ALA A 471 28.13 -1.47 41.08
CA ALA A 471 27.32 -0.68 42.00
C ALA A 471 26.09 -1.48 42.49
N SER A 472 25.45 -2.26 41.63
CA SER A 472 24.33 -3.14 41.99
C SER A 472 24.76 -4.26 42.94
N VAL A 473 25.93 -4.86 42.73
CA VAL A 473 26.50 -5.83 43.67
C VAL A 473 26.80 -5.18 45.02
N LEU A 474 27.37 -3.97 45.04
CA LEU A 474 27.66 -3.22 46.27
C LEU A 474 26.39 -2.85 47.05
N ILE A 475 25.33 -2.44 46.36
CA ILE A 475 24.00 -2.19 46.96
C ILE A 475 23.48 -3.47 47.60
N GLN A 476 23.60 -4.60 46.91
CA GLN A 476 23.06 -5.87 47.38
C GLN A 476 23.81 -6.38 48.62
N LEU A 477 25.14 -6.25 48.59
CA LEU A 477 26.00 -6.55 49.75
C LEU A 477 25.70 -5.61 50.93
N SER A 478 25.50 -4.32 50.67
CA SER A 478 25.11 -3.35 51.70
C SER A 478 23.71 -3.64 52.24
N GLY A 479 22.81 -4.17 51.41
CA GLY A 479 21.47 -4.60 51.80
C GLY A 479 21.46 -5.75 52.82
N LEU A 480 22.52 -6.55 52.89
CA LEU A 480 22.67 -7.62 53.90
C LEU A 480 22.98 -7.08 55.29
N VAL A 481 23.51 -5.86 55.37
CA VAL A 481 23.89 -5.24 56.65
C VAL A 481 22.67 -5.06 57.53
N SER A 482 21.53 -4.64 56.98
CA SER A 482 20.32 -4.38 57.76
C SER A 482 19.76 -5.65 58.46
N PRO A 483 19.58 -6.80 57.77
CA PRO A 483 19.25 -8.08 58.40
C PRO A 483 20.26 -8.51 59.49
N ILE A 484 21.57 -8.41 59.22
CA ILE A 484 22.62 -8.84 60.14
C ILE A 484 22.64 -7.97 61.41
N PHE A 485 22.52 -6.64 61.27
CA PHE A 485 22.49 -5.70 62.39
C PHE A 485 21.23 -5.89 63.23
N THR A 486 20.08 -6.15 62.58
CA THR A 486 18.81 -6.45 63.27
C THR A 486 18.91 -7.77 64.05
N GLN A 487 19.53 -8.80 63.47
CA GLN A 487 19.83 -10.05 64.18
C GLN A 487 20.72 -9.81 65.40
N MET A 488 21.83 -9.07 65.24
CA MET A 488 22.75 -8.76 66.34
C MET A 488 22.04 -7.96 67.46
N LEU A 489 21.14 -7.05 67.08
CA LEU A 489 20.35 -6.27 68.01
C LEU A 489 19.44 -7.18 68.85
N LEU A 490 18.70 -8.09 68.22
CA LEU A 490 17.77 -9.00 68.89
C LEU A 490 18.48 -10.08 69.72
N ASP A 491 19.53 -10.72 69.18
CA ASP A 491 20.16 -11.89 69.80
C ASP A 491 21.20 -11.52 70.87
N ARG A 492 21.87 -10.36 70.74
CA ARG A 492 22.97 -9.96 71.65
C ARG A 492 22.65 -8.69 72.43
N VAL A 493 22.30 -7.60 71.75
CA VAL A 493 22.21 -6.27 72.39
C VAL A 493 21.04 -6.19 73.38
N ILE A 494 19.85 -6.66 72.99
CA ILE A 494 18.67 -6.67 73.87
C ILE A 494 18.89 -7.61 75.06
N VAL A 495 19.50 -8.77 74.83
CA VAL A 495 19.79 -9.77 75.87
C VAL A 495 20.83 -9.26 76.88
N GLN A 496 21.85 -8.52 76.42
CA GLN A 496 22.92 -7.96 77.26
C GLN A 496 22.53 -6.64 77.94
N GLY A 497 21.49 -5.94 77.48
CA GLY A 497 21.04 -4.66 78.05
C GLY A 497 22.03 -3.49 77.88
N SER A 498 23.00 -3.59 76.95
CA SER A 498 24.08 -2.61 76.80
C SER A 498 23.72 -1.48 75.84
N PHE A 499 23.40 -0.29 76.38
CA PHE A 499 23.13 0.91 75.60
C PHE A 499 24.30 1.35 74.69
N ALA A 500 25.54 1.04 75.07
CA ALA A 500 26.71 1.37 74.25
C ALA A 500 26.71 0.57 72.93
N THR A 501 26.44 -0.74 73.00
CA THR A 501 26.35 -1.60 71.81
C THR A 501 25.12 -1.27 70.96
N LEU A 502 24.01 -0.89 71.59
CA LEU A 502 22.80 -0.41 70.91
C LEU A 502 23.09 0.83 70.06
N ASN A 503 23.74 1.84 70.64
CA ASN A 503 24.10 3.07 69.94
C ASN A 503 25.10 2.80 68.80
N ALA A 504 26.05 1.87 68.99
CA ALA A 504 26.99 1.49 67.95
C ALA A 504 26.30 0.79 66.76
N VAL A 505 25.38 -0.14 67.03
CA VAL A 505 24.57 -0.82 66.00
C VAL A 505 23.67 0.18 65.29
N ALA A 506 23.00 1.08 66.02
CA ALA A 506 22.14 2.12 65.44
C ALA A 506 22.93 3.10 64.55
N LEU A 507 24.10 3.56 65.00
CA LEU A 507 24.99 4.40 64.20
C LEU A 507 25.47 3.67 62.94
N GLY A 508 25.84 2.39 63.07
CA GLY A 508 26.21 1.56 61.92
C GLY A 508 25.06 1.40 60.92
N MET A 509 23.83 1.14 61.38
CA MET A 509 22.65 1.08 60.51
C MET A 509 22.40 2.40 59.78
N LEU A 510 22.60 3.55 60.44
CA LEU A 510 22.50 4.86 59.79
C LEU A 510 23.60 5.06 58.76
N VAL A 511 24.86 4.78 59.09
CA VAL A 511 26.00 4.93 58.17
C VAL A 511 25.84 4.07 56.92
N PHE A 512 25.52 2.78 57.09
CA PHE A 512 25.28 1.87 55.96
C PHE A 512 23.99 2.21 55.21
N GLY A 513 22.98 2.73 55.90
CA GLY A 513 21.75 3.24 55.27
C GLY A 513 22.03 4.42 54.34
N PHE A 514 22.76 5.43 54.82
CA PHE A 514 23.19 6.58 53.99
C PHE A 514 24.13 6.15 52.87
N PHE A 515 25.05 5.23 53.12
CA PHE A 515 25.90 4.66 52.07
C PHE A 515 25.07 3.96 50.99
N ASN A 516 24.08 3.16 51.37
CA ASN A 516 23.18 2.48 50.43
C ASN A 516 22.36 3.48 49.61
N ILE A 517 21.85 4.56 50.22
CA ILE A 517 21.16 5.65 49.51
C ILE A 517 22.11 6.33 48.52
N PHE A 518 23.35 6.61 48.93
CA PHE A 518 24.37 7.23 48.08
C PHE A 518 24.73 6.35 46.87
N VAL A 519 25.03 5.05 47.08
CA VAL A 519 25.37 4.13 45.98
C VAL A 519 24.16 3.94 45.05
N ASN A 520 22.92 3.90 45.58
CA ASN A 520 21.72 3.89 44.75
C ASN A 520 21.59 5.15 43.90
N ALA A 521 21.86 6.34 44.47
CA ALA A 521 21.82 7.59 43.74
C ALA A 521 22.88 7.64 42.63
N VAL A 522 24.11 7.19 42.93
CA VAL A 522 25.20 7.09 41.93
C VAL A 522 24.83 6.09 40.83
N ARG A 523 24.31 4.91 41.20
CA ARG A 523 23.84 3.90 40.22
C ARG A 523 22.77 4.48 39.30
N GLN A 524 21.77 5.15 39.87
CA GLN A 524 20.68 5.75 39.10
C GLN A 524 21.20 6.83 38.16
N TYR A 525 22.08 7.71 38.64
CA TYR A 525 22.72 8.73 37.80
C TYR A 525 23.52 8.12 36.63
N LEU A 526 24.35 7.10 36.90
CA LEU A 526 25.11 6.40 35.86
C LEU A 526 24.19 5.73 34.84
N MET A 527 23.08 5.14 35.30
CA MET A 527 22.06 4.53 34.45
C MET A 527 21.42 5.58 33.52
N ASP A 528 20.93 6.67 34.09
CA ASP A 528 20.25 7.74 33.34
C ASP A 528 21.19 8.42 32.34
N HIS A 529 22.44 8.67 32.74
CA HIS A 529 23.47 9.24 31.87
C HIS A 529 23.78 8.33 30.68
N THR A 530 24.02 7.04 30.96
CA THR A 530 24.38 6.04 29.94
C THR A 530 23.24 5.80 28.97
N ALA A 531 22.03 5.65 29.48
CA ALA A 531 20.86 5.43 28.65
C ALA A 531 20.53 6.65 27.77
N THR A 532 20.73 7.88 28.27
CA THR A 532 20.59 9.10 27.46
C THR A 532 21.65 9.17 26.36
N ARG A 533 22.92 8.86 26.66
CA ARG A 533 23.99 8.80 25.65
C ARG A 533 23.70 7.78 24.56
N ILE A 534 23.27 6.57 24.95
CA ILE A 534 22.89 5.50 24.02
C ILE A 534 21.71 5.95 23.15
N SER A 535 20.69 6.60 23.72
CA SER A 535 19.53 7.13 22.98
C SER A 535 19.94 8.16 21.92
N VAL A 536 20.78 9.14 22.30
CA VAL A 536 21.28 10.15 21.36
C VAL A 536 22.07 9.50 20.23
N ALA A 537 22.97 8.55 20.54
CA ALA A 537 23.74 7.83 19.54
C ALA A 537 22.84 7.02 18.58
N MET A 538 21.83 6.33 19.11
CA MET A 538 20.83 5.62 18.29
C MET A 538 20.04 6.58 17.39
N LEU A 539 19.54 7.68 17.94
CA LEU A 539 18.70 8.62 17.21
C LEU A 539 19.49 9.30 16.09
N VAL A 540 20.70 9.77 16.38
CA VAL A 540 21.60 10.37 15.38
C VAL A 540 21.98 9.34 14.32
N GLY A 541 22.32 8.11 14.72
CA GLY A 541 22.64 7.02 13.80
C GLY A 541 21.46 6.66 12.89
N PHE A 542 20.25 6.57 13.46
CA PHE A 542 19.00 6.28 12.75
C PHE A 542 18.67 7.38 11.74
N ILE A 543 18.69 8.65 12.15
CA ILE A 543 18.42 9.79 11.25
C ILE A 543 19.48 9.86 10.14
N LYS A 544 20.77 9.73 10.50
CA LYS A 544 21.85 9.71 9.52
C LYS A 544 21.61 8.60 8.49
N HIS A 545 21.34 7.37 8.92
CA HIS A 545 21.06 6.27 8.01
C HIS A 545 19.82 6.52 7.15
N THR A 546 18.72 6.97 7.76
CA THR A 546 17.46 7.28 7.08
C THR A 546 17.68 8.28 5.94
N LEU A 547 18.42 9.36 6.16
CA LEU A 547 18.71 10.37 5.14
C LEU A 547 19.58 9.88 3.98
N HIS A 548 20.26 8.73 4.11
CA HIS A 548 21.03 8.12 3.02
C HIS A 548 20.23 7.04 2.26
N LEU A 549 18.95 6.80 2.61
CA LEU A 549 18.10 5.85 1.90
C LEU A 549 17.65 6.40 0.53
N PRO A 550 17.42 5.53 -0.46
CA PRO A 550 17.00 5.95 -1.80
C PRO A 550 15.60 6.57 -1.81
N LEU A 551 15.30 7.41 -2.80
CA LEU A 551 14.00 8.08 -2.94
C LEU A 551 12.81 7.11 -2.97
N SER A 552 12.99 5.92 -3.56
CA SER A 552 11.97 4.87 -3.61
C SER A 552 11.48 4.42 -2.22
N PHE A 553 12.37 4.45 -1.22
CA PHE A 553 12.03 4.14 0.16
C PHE A 553 11.03 5.14 0.75
N PHE A 554 11.16 6.42 0.39
CA PHE A 554 10.31 7.51 0.87
C PHE A 554 9.02 7.65 0.05
N GLU A 555 9.05 7.40 -1.25
CA GLU A 555 7.85 7.43 -2.10
C GLU A 555 6.91 6.24 -1.78
N SER A 556 7.45 5.09 -1.35
CA SER A 556 6.65 3.92 -0.95
C SER A 556 6.05 4.01 0.48
N ARG A 557 6.50 4.96 1.30
CA ARG A 557 6.08 5.12 2.71
C ARG A 557 5.45 6.48 2.97
N CYS A 558 4.60 6.55 4.00
CA CYS A 558 4.08 7.82 4.48
C CYS A 558 5.11 8.47 5.43
N VAL A 559 5.15 9.81 5.49
CA VAL A 559 6.06 10.53 6.41
C VAL A 559 5.78 10.17 7.86
N GLY A 560 4.49 10.06 8.22
CA GLY A 560 4.07 9.61 9.56
C GLY A 560 4.57 8.22 9.93
N ASP A 561 4.76 7.33 8.94
CA ASP A 561 5.37 6.02 9.20
C ASP A 561 6.79 6.20 9.70
N ILE A 562 7.64 6.96 9.02
CA ILE A 562 9.03 7.19 9.44
C ILE A 562 9.10 7.92 10.80
N THR A 563 8.25 8.93 11.01
CA THR A 563 8.17 9.66 12.29
C THR A 563 7.80 8.73 13.45
N SER A 564 6.90 7.77 13.24
CA SER A 564 6.58 6.79 14.28
C SER A 564 7.79 5.92 14.66
N ARG A 565 8.69 5.57 13.72
CA ARG A 565 9.91 4.79 14.04
C ARG A 565 10.90 5.61 14.87
N ILE A 566 10.94 6.94 14.65
CA ILE A 566 11.68 7.85 15.53
C ILE A 566 11.12 7.81 16.96
N GLN A 567 9.79 7.80 17.11
CA GLN A 567 9.14 7.68 18.41
C GLN A 567 9.37 6.30 19.07
N GLU A 568 9.42 5.21 18.29
CA GLU A 568 9.76 3.87 18.82
C GLU A 568 11.15 3.85 19.47
N ASN A 569 12.11 4.66 18.99
CA ASN A 569 13.44 4.75 19.58
C ASN A 569 13.39 5.31 21.02
N HIS A 570 12.45 6.21 21.32
CA HIS A 570 12.24 6.70 22.69
C HIS A 570 11.73 5.62 23.63
N LYS A 571 11.03 4.60 23.14
CA LYS A 571 10.62 3.46 23.98
C LYS A 571 11.79 2.56 24.35
N ILE A 572 12.77 2.44 23.45
CA ILE A 572 14.03 1.75 23.77
C ILE A 572 14.82 2.54 24.82
N GLN A 573 14.85 3.86 24.71
CA GLN A 573 15.43 4.74 25.73
C GLN A 573 14.72 4.55 27.07
N SER A 574 13.38 4.64 27.12
CA SER A 574 12.63 4.54 28.37
C SER A 574 12.82 3.20 29.08
N PHE A 575 13.03 2.12 28.32
CA PHE A 575 13.41 0.83 28.87
C PHE A 575 14.82 0.82 29.47
N LEU A 576 15.79 1.42 28.78
CA LEU A 576 17.18 1.50 29.23
C LEU A 576 17.34 2.40 30.46
N THR A 577 16.59 3.51 30.55
CA THR A 577 16.55 4.41 31.71
C THR A 577 15.66 3.88 32.84
N GLY A 578 14.70 3.00 32.52
CA GLY A 578 13.66 2.58 33.44
C GLY A 578 14.12 1.55 34.48
N GLU A 579 13.18 1.17 35.37
CA GLU A 579 13.43 0.13 36.39
C GLU A 579 13.77 -1.24 35.78
N THR A 580 13.54 -1.46 34.49
CA THR A 580 13.69 -2.78 33.87
C THR A 580 15.11 -3.30 33.89
N LEU A 581 16.08 -2.46 33.49
CA LEU A 581 17.48 -2.86 33.50
C LEU A 581 17.97 -3.11 34.94
N SER A 582 17.50 -2.28 35.89
CA SER A 582 17.75 -2.48 37.32
C SER A 582 17.22 -3.82 37.82
N VAL A 583 16.03 -4.24 37.41
CA VAL A 583 15.48 -5.55 37.85
C VAL A 583 16.20 -6.72 37.21
N ILE A 584 16.67 -6.61 35.96
CA ILE A 584 17.54 -7.64 35.36
C ILE A 584 18.83 -7.77 36.16
N LEU A 585 19.44 -6.66 36.57
CA LEU A 585 20.63 -6.64 37.42
C LEU A 585 20.34 -7.17 38.84
N ASP A 586 19.18 -6.84 39.41
CA ASP A 586 18.73 -7.37 40.71
C ASP A 586 18.50 -8.90 40.63
N LEU A 587 17.98 -9.42 39.51
CA LEU A 587 17.84 -10.86 39.26
C LEU A 587 19.19 -11.57 39.12
N LEU A 588 20.19 -10.94 38.49
CA LEU A 588 21.55 -11.51 38.40
C LEU A 588 22.21 -11.60 39.79
N THR A 589 21.97 -10.59 40.63
CA THR A 589 22.53 -10.51 41.98
C THR A 589 21.72 -11.29 43.03
N LEU A 590 20.53 -11.79 42.68
CA LEU A 590 19.69 -12.66 43.52
C LEU A 590 20.43 -13.89 44.08
N SER A 591 21.37 -14.42 43.30
CA SER A 591 22.21 -15.55 43.70
C SER A 591 22.93 -15.30 45.04
N ILE A 592 23.33 -14.06 45.31
CA ILE A 592 24.00 -13.66 46.56
C ILE A 592 23.08 -13.88 47.76
N TYR A 593 21.82 -13.41 47.68
CA TYR A 593 20.84 -13.59 48.76
C TYR A 593 20.49 -15.06 48.97
N LEU A 594 20.29 -15.83 47.89
CA LEU A 594 20.00 -17.26 47.99
C LEU A 594 21.15 -18.02 48.67
N VAL A 595 22.41 -17.78 48.25
CA VAL A 595 23.57 -18.42 48.87
C VAL A 595 23.63 -18.14 50.37
N ILE A 596 23.42 -16.88 50.78
CA ILE A 596 23.45 -16.50 52.20
C ILE A 596 22.30 -17.16 52.98
N MET A 597 21.10 -17.22 52.40
CA MET A 597 19.97 -17.91 53.02
C MET A 597 20.25 -19.41 53.20
N PHE A 598 20.87 -20.08 52.22
CA PHE A 598 21.28 -21.47 52.35
C PHE A 598 22.36 -21.69 53.42
N LEU A 599 23.30 -20.73 53.57
CA LEU A 599 24.31 -20.77 54.63
C LEU A 599 23.70 -20.60 56.03
N TYR A 600 22.64 -19.81 56.18
CA TYR A 600 21.96 -19.62 57.46
C TYR A 600 21.16 -20.88 57.86
N ASN A 601 20.26 -21.34 57.00
CA ASN A 601 19.48 -22.55 57.22
C ASN A 601 18.89 -23.04 55.89
N TRP A 602 19.32 -24.22 55.46
CA TRP A 602 18.89 -24.79 54.19
C TRP A 602 17.38 -25.13 54.15
N GLN A 603 16.74 -25.47 55.28
CA GLN A 603 15.31 -25.79 55.33
C GLN A 603 14.46 -24.53 55.12
N MET A 604 14.80 -23.43 55.79
CA MET A 604 14.14 -22.12 55.60
C MET A 604 14.38 -21.57 54.18
N ALA A 605 15.59 -21.74 53.65
CA ALA A 605 15.89 -21.37 52.27
C ALA A 605 15.05 -22.17 51.25
N LEU A 606 14.77 -23.45 51.53
CA LEU A 606 13.90 -24.29 50.68
C LEU A 606 12.45 -23.80 50.72
N VAL A 607 11.94 -23.41 51.89
CA VAL A 607 10.62 -22.77 52.02
C VAL A 607 10.56 -21.47 51.21
N ALA A 608 11.59 -20.63 51.29
CA ALA A 608 11.68 -19.42 50.46
C ALA A 608 11.75 -19.75 48.96
N LEU A 609 12.52 -20.75 48.56
CA LEU A 609 12.62 -21.18 47.15
C LEU A 609 11.29 -21.72 46.61
N LEU A 610 10.51 -22.41 47.44
CA LEU A 610 9.18 -22.94 47.09
C LEU A 610 8.18 -21.84 46.71
N THR A 611 8.44 -20.60 47.12
CA THR A 611 7.59 -19.45 46.79
C THR A 611 7.85 -18.86 45.40
N VAL A 612 9.00 -19.18 44.78
CA VAL A 612 9.40 -18.69 43.46
C VAL A 612 8.58 -19.30 42.30
N PRO A 613 8.32 -20.63 42.23
CA PRO A 613 7.53 -21.21 41.14
C PRO A 613 6.12 -20.61 40.96
N PRO A 614 5.34 -20.32 42.02
CA PRO A 614 4.07 -19.58 41.90
C PRO A 614 4.19 -18.23 41.16
N PHE A 615 5.25 -17.44 41.44
CA PHE A 615 5.51 -16.20 40.70
C PHE A 615 5.80 -16.47 39.22
N PHE A 616 6.59 -17.50 38.92
CA PHE A 616 6.89 -17.86 37.54
C PHE A 616 5.63 -18.30 36.77
N ILE A 617 4.76 -19.09 37.41
CA ILE A 617 3.46 -19.48 36.85
C ILE A 617 2.57 -18.26 36.61
N LEU A 618 2.55 -17.29 37.52
CA LEU A 618 1.83 -16.03 37.36
C LEU A 618 2.35 -15.24 36.16
N VAL A 619 3.66 -15.12 35.99
CA VAL A 619 4.27 -14.44 34.83
C VAL A 619 3.90 -15.15 33.52
N LEU A 620 4.05 -16.48 33.46
CA LEU A 620 3.75 -17.26 32.26
C LEU A 620 2.26 -17.21 31.87
N SER A 621 1.36 -17.34 32.85
CA SER A 621 -0.09 -17.29 32.61
C SER A 621 -0.58 -15.90 32.20
N SER A 622 0.00 -14.85 32.79
CA SER A 622 -0.39 -13.47 32.51
C SER A 622 0.13 -12.99 31.15
N THR A 623 1.31 -13.45 30.71
CA THR A 623 1.96 -13.10 29.43
C THR A 623 1.00 -13.00 28.24
N GLY A 624 0.17 -14.03 28.01
CA GLY A 624 -0.74 -14.06 26.86
C GLY A 624 -1.87 -13.04 26.96
N ILE A 625 -2.35 -12.76 28.18
CA ILE A 625 -3.44 -11.82 28.45
C ILE A 625 -2.94 -10.38 28.28
N LEU A 626 -1.81 -10.03 28.92
CA LEU A 626 -1.30 -8.66 28.81
C LEU A 626 -0.89 -8.32 27.38
N ARG A 627 -0.33 -9.28 26.65
CA ARG A 627 -0.01 -9.09 25.23
C ARG A 627 -1.25 -8.73 24.39
N ARG A 628 -2.37 -9.42 24.60
CA ARG A 628 -3.63 -9.14 23.90
C ARG A 628 -4.14 -7.74 24.23
N ILE A 629 -4.18 -7.40 25.52
CA ILE A 629 -4.68 -6.10 25.97
C ILE A 629 -3.79 -4.94 25.48
N SER A 630 -2.47 -5.11 25.56
CA SER A 630 -1.51 -4.12 25.05
C SER A 630 -1.73 -3.84 23.55
N ASN A 631 -1.89 -4.90 22.75
CA ASN A 631 -2.23 -4.76 21.33
C ASN A 631 -3.56 -4.04 21.13
N GLU A 632 -4.62 -4.42 21.85
CA GLU A 632 -5.94 -3.80 21.72
C GLU A 632 -5.94 -2.30 22.04
N ILE A 633 -5.17 -1.88 23.05
CA ILE A 633 -4.97 -0.47 23.42
C ILE A 633 -4.19 0.26 22.33
N PHE A 634 -3.09 -0.32 21.85
CA PHE A 634 -2.29 0.25 20.79
C PHE A 634 -3.13 0.50 19.52
N TYR A 635 -3.94 -0.47 19.10
CA TYR A 635 -4.80 -0.32 17.93
C TYR A 635 -5.88 0.75 18.10
N ALA A 636 -6.56 0.78 19.25
CA ALA A 636 -7.54 1.83 19.51
C ALA A 636 -6.90 3.22 19.53
N GLY A 637 -5.70 3.34 20.12
CA GLY A 637 -4.97 4.61 20.18
C GLY A 637 -4.45 5.06 18.83
N ALA A 638 -3.99 4.14 17.99
CA ALA A 638 -3.56 4.45 16.63
C ALA A 638 -4.73 4.94 15.76
N GLU A 639 -5.91 4.32 15.88
CA GLU A 639 -7.11 4.72 15.15
C GLU A 639 -7.60 6.11 15.58
N GLU A 640 -7.66 6.37 16.88
CA GLU A 640 -8.02 7.68 17.45
C GLU A 640 -7.05 8.78 16.99
N SER A 641 -5.74 8.54 17.12
CA SER A 641 -4.71 9.50 16.74
C SER A 641 -4.72 9.77 15.23
N SER A 642 -4.88 8.73 14.40
CA SER A 642 -4.98 8.87 12.95
C SER A 642 -6.19 9.72 12.56
N TYR A 643 -7.35 9.48 13.16
CA TYR A 643 -8.57 10.26 12.88
C TYR A 643 -8.42 11.72 13.30
N LEU A 644 -7.75 11.98 14.44
CA LEU A 644 -7.46 13.34 14.90
C LEU A 644 -6.53 14.08 13.93
N ILE A 645 -5.44 13.44 13.48
CA ILE A 645 -4.52 14.03 12.50
C ILE A 645 -5.25 14.34 11.19
N GLN A 646 -6.07 13.42 10.69
CA GLN A 646 -6.88 13.64 9.48
C GLN A 646 -7.84 14.81 9.66
N SER A 647 -8.49 14.92 10.82
CA SER A 647 -9.42 16.00 11.14
C SER A 647 -8.72 17.35 11.20
N LEU A 648 -7.54 17.44 11.84
CA LEU A 648 -6.76 18.67 11.92
C LEU A 648 -6.16 19.07 10.56
N THR A 649 -5.68 18.10 9.78
CA THR A 649 -5.17 18.34 8.42
C THR A 649 -6.28 18.83 7.49
N GLY A 650 -7.46 18.22 7.59
CA GLY A 650 -8.67 18.57 6.82
C GLY A 650 -9.50 19.69 7.42
N ILE A 651 -8.96 20.48 8.38
CA ILE A 651 -9.77 21.44 9.15
C ILE A 651 -10.47 22.47 8.26
N ARG A 652 -9.84 22.90 7.17
CA ARG A 652 -10.45 23.82 6.19
C ARG A 652 -11.71 23.23 5.58
N SER A 653 -11.67 21.95 5.20
CA SER A 653 -12.82 21.23 4.64
C SER A 653 -13.91 21.05 5.69
N ILE A 654 -13.56 20.65 6.91
CA ILE A 654 -14.51 20.50 8.01
C ILE A 654 -15.23 21.82 8.30
N ARG A 655 -14.49 22.92 8.39
CA ARG A 655 -15.05 24.28 8.57
C ARG A 655 -15.92 24.71 7.40
N SER A 656 -15.49 24.45 6.16
CA SER A 656 -16.26 24.82 4.97
C SER A 656 -17.59 24.06 4.83
N MET A 657 -17.65 22.83 5.36
CA MET A 657 -18.86 22.00 5.35
C MET A 657 -19.71 22.16 6.62
N GLY A 658 -19.20 22.81 7.67
CA GLY A 658 -19.91 22.98 8.95
C GLY A 658 -20.20 21.69 9.70
N VAL A 659 -19.29 20.70 9.63
CA VAL A 659 -19.48 19.35 10.20
C VAL A 659 -18.67 19.10 11.48
N GLU A 660 -18.25 20.15 12.20
CA GLU A 660 -17.39 20.04 13.40
C GLU A 660 -17.99 19.11 14.45
N GLN A 661 -19.30 19.18 14.66
CA GLN A 661 -20.01 18.38 15.67
C GLN A 661 -19.96 16.88 15.35
N SER A 662 -20.22 16.50 14.10
CA SER A 662 -20.17 15.11 13.64
C SER A 662 -18.76 14.54 13.75
N VAL A 663 -17.75 15.35 13.38
CA VAL A 663 -16.34 14.96 13.51
C VAL A 663 -15.97 14.76 14.97
N ARG A 664 -16.36 15.67 15.86
CA ARG A 664 -16.11 15.59 17.30
C ARG A 664 -16.74 14.34 17.91
N TRP A 665 -18.01 14.05 17.62
CA TRP A 665 -18.68 12.85 18.14
C TRP A 665 -17.98 11.56 17.73
N LYS A 666 -17.51 11.48 16.48
CA LYS A 666 -16.77 10.30 16.02
C LYS A 666 -15.44 10.16 16.76
N TRP A 667 -14.74 11.27 16.99
CA TRP A 667 -13.52 11.27 17.78
C TRP A 667 -13.78 10.87 19.24
N GLU A 668 -14.84 11.39 19.87
CA GLU A 668 -15.26 11.02 21.24
C GLU A 668 -15.54 9.51 21.37
N GLU A 669 -16.17 8.89 20.35
CA GLU A 669 -16.39 7.45 20.30
C GLU A 669 -15.07 6.66 20.27
N LEU A 670 -14.12 7.09 19.43
CA LEU A 670 -12.79 6.47 19.35
C LEU A 670 -12.01 6.63 20.66
N LEU A 671 -12.03 7.83 21.25
CA LEU A 671 -11.43 8.11 22.54
C LEU A 671 -12.01 7.22 23.65
N ASN A 672 -13.34 7.06 23.69
CA ASN A 672 -13.99 6.21 24.68
C ASN A 672 -13.55 4.74 24.54
N ASN A 673 -13.34 4.26 23.30
CA ASN A 673 -12.80 2.91 23.07
C ASN A 673 -11.37 2.75 23.64
N VAL A 674 -10.51 3.75 23.44
CA VAL A 674 -9.16 3.79 24.03
C VAL A 674 -9.22 3.76 25.56
N VAL A 675 -10.02 4.64 26.15
CA VAL A 675 -10.16 4.75 27.62
C VAL A 675 -10.71 3.46 28.21
N LYS A 676 -11.74 2.86 27.60
CA LYS A 676 -12.33 1.60 28.08
C LYS A 676 -11.33 0.45 28.09
N LYS A 677 -10.55 0.30 27.00
CA LYS A 677 -9.50 -0.72 26.90
C LYS A 677 -8.34 -0.46 27.86
N GLY A 678 -7.91 0.79 27.99
CA GLY A 678 -6.88 1.22 28.95
C GLY A 678 -7.29 0.94 30.40
N PHE A 679 -8.54 1.22 30.75
CA PHE A 679 -9.09 0.92 32.07
C PHE A 679 -9.14 -0.58 32.35
N PHE A 680 -9.50 -1.40 31.34
CA PHE A 680 -9.46 -2.85 31.47
C PHE A 680 -8.03 -3.39 31.70
N ALA A 681 -7.01 -2.84 31.02
CA ALA A 681 -5.60 -3.12 31.33
C ALA A 681 -5.26 -2.80 32.78
N GLN A 682 -5.67 -1.62 33.26
CA GLN A 682 -5.39 -1.21 34.63
C GLN A 682 -6.04 -2.15 35.65
N ILE A 683 -7.28 -2.58 35.43
CA ILE A 683 -7.93 -3.60 36.27
C ILE A 683 -7.14 -4.90 36.28
N ILE A 684 -6.68 -5.38 35.13
CA ILE A 684 -5.87 -6.60 35.03
C ILE A 684 -4.54 -6.43 35.77
N GLY A 685 -3.87 -5.30 35.60
CA GLY A 685 -2.64 -4.96 36.31
C GLY A 685 -2.83 -4.98 37.83
N ASN A 686 -3.89 -4.33 38.32
CA ASN A 686 -4.25 -4.33 39.74
C ASN A 686 -4.56 -5.74 40.25
N ARG A 687 -5.27 -6.58 39.48
CA ARG A 687 -5.52 -7.98 39.87
C ARG A 687 -4.21 -8.78 39.99
N LEU A 688 -3.29 -8.62 39.03
CA LEU A 688 -1.98 -9.29 39.09
C LEU A 688 -1.16 -8.81 40.29
N GLN A 689 -1.22 -7.52 40.62
CA GLN A 689 -0.58 -6.97 41.81
C GLN A 689 -1.19 -7.54 43.10
N ILE A 690 -2.52 -7.67 43.18
CA ILE A 690 -3.21 -8.29 44.32
C ILE A 690 -2.82 -9.76 44.48
N ILE A 691 -2.77 -10.53 43.39
CA ILE A 691 -2.36 -11.95 43.42
C ILE A 691 -0.89 -12.06 43.84
N SER A 692 -0.01 -11.27 43.26
CA SER A 692 1.42 -11.18 43.61
C SER A 692 1.63 -10.82 45.08
N GLY A 693 0.87 -9.84 45.59
CA GLY A 693 0.86 -9.46 47.01
C GLY A 693 0.32 -10.56 47.91
N SER A 694 -0.68 -11.31 47.46
CA SER A 694 -1.22 -12.46 48.21
C SER A 694 -0.20 -13.60 48.30
N ILE A 695 0.51 -13.91 47.22
CA ILE A 695 1.61 -14.88 47.23
C ILE A 695 2.68 -14.44 48.24
N HIS A 696 3.07 -13.17 48.22
CA HIS A 696 4.04 -12.63 49.18
C HIS A 696 3.55 -12.71 50.63
N LEU A 697 2.30 -12.33 50.90
CA LEU A 697 1.72 -12.43 52.24
C LEU A 697 1.74 -13.88 52.74
N LEU A 698 1.23 -14.83 51.93
CA LEU A 698 1.24 -16.26 52.26
C LEU A 698 2.66 -16.78 52.48
N SER A 699 3.61 -16.35 51.64
CA SER A 699 5.02 -16.73 51.73
C SER A 699 5.67 -16.23 53.01
N SER A 700 5.48 -14.95 53.34
CA SER A 700 6.02 -14.35 54.56
C SER A 700 5.37 -14.95 55.81
N THR A 701 4.06 -15.20 55.80
CA THR A 701 3.37 -15.89 56.92
C THR A 701 3.84 -17.33 57.07
N ALA A 702 3.99 -18.09 55.98
CA ALA A 702 4.50 -19.46 56.03
C ALA A 702 5.93 -19.52 56.54
N LEU A 703 6.80 -18.61 56.07
CA LEU A 703 8.18 -18.49 56.55
C LEU A 703 8.21 -18.13 58.04
N MET A 704 7.38 -17.18 58.48
CA MET A 704 7.30 -16.78 59.88
C MET A 704 6.77 -17.90 60.77
N TRP A 705 5.74 -18.63 60.34
CA TRP A 705 5.16 -19.75 61.08
C TRP A 705 6.14 -20.92 61.21
N TYR A 706 6.73 -21.35 60.10
CA TYR A 706 7.71 -22.44 60.10
C TYR A 706 8.98 -22.03 60.85
N GLY A 707 9.48 -20.82 60.62
CA GLY A 707 10.63 -20.28 61.33
C GLY A 707 10.41 -20.13 62.83
N ALA A 708 9.23 -19.67 63.27
CA ALA A 708 8.87 -19.63 64.69
C ALA A 708 8.84 -21.04 65.31
N SER A 709 8.36 -22.05 64.58
CA SER A 709 8.40 -23.44 65.05
C SER A 709 9.83 -23.96 65.26
N LEU A 710 10.77 -23.58 64.39
CA LEU A 710 12.20 -23.89 64.53
C LEU A 710 12.85 -23.14 65.69
N VAL A 711 12.43 -21.89 65.95
CA VAL A 711 12.87 -21.12 67.13
C VAL A 711 12.37 -21.75 68.43
N ILE A 712 11.11 -22.20 68.48
CA ILE A 712 10.55 -22.93 69.63
C ILE A 712 11.31 -24.24 69.87
N GLN A 713 11.72 -24.92 68.81
CA GLN A 713 12.58 -26.12 68.86
C GLN A 713 14.06 -25.81 69.15
N GLN A 714 14.42 -24.55 69.40
CA GLN A 714 15.80 -24.09 69.68
C GLN A 714 16.80 -24.35 68.54
N GLN A 715 16.32 -24.52 67.30
CA GLN A 715 17.17 -24.71 66.11
C GLN A 715 17.56 -23.39 65.42
N LEU A 716 16.84 -22.30 65.73
CA LEU A 716 17.09 -20.95 65.23
C LEU A 716 16.89 -19.91 66.35
N THR A 717 17.57 -18.77 66.25
CA THR A 717 17.35 -17.62 67.13
C THR A 717 16.24 -16.71 66.64
N ILE A 718 15.68 -15.88 67.53
CA ILE A 718 14.67 -14.87 67.16
C ILE A 718 15.25 -13.88 66.16
N GLY A 719 16.49 -13.44 66.35
CA GLY A 719 17.18 -12.54 65.43
C GLY A 719 17.41 -13.16 64.04
N GLN A 720 17.77 -14.45 63.97
CA GLN A 720 17.90 -15.16 62.69
C GLN A 720 16.58 -15.23 61.94
N LEU A 721 15.46 -15.47 62.64
CA LEU A 721 14.13 -15.48 62.02
C LEU A 721 13.76 -14.13 61.40
N VAL A 722 13.99 -13.04 62.14
CA VAL A 722 13.70 -11.68 61.65
C VAL A 722 14.60 -11.34 60.46
N ALA A 723 15.90 -11.66 60.53
CA ALA A 723 16.82 -11.46 59.42
C ALA A 723 16.39 -12.25 58.17
N PHE A 724 15.94 -13.50 58.33
CA PHE A 724 15.40 -14.32 57.24
C PHE A 724 14.17 -13.68 56.57
N ASN A 725 13.25 -13.13 57.36
CA ASN A 725 12.06 -12.47 56.81
C ASN A 725 12.42 -11.19 56.03
N MET A 726 13.45 -10.45 56.45
CA MET A 726 13.96 -9.30 55.70
C MET A 726 14.65 -9.73 54.39
N LEU A 727 15.46 -10.79 54.43
CA LEU A 727 16.09 -11.35 53.23
C LEU A 727 15.05 -11.88 52.24
N LEU A 728 13.94 -12.46 52.71
CA LEU A 728 12.83 -12.91 51.86
C LEU A 728 12.26 -11.75 51.03
N GLY A 729 12.08 -10.57 51.62
CA GLY A 729 11.61 -9.38 50.90
C GLY A 729 12.54 -8.99 49.74
N ASN A 730 13.86 -9.04 49.97
CA ASN A 730 14.86 -8.75 48.95
C ASN A 730 14.90 -9.80 47.83
N VAL A 731 14.60 -11.06 48.15
CA VAL A 731 14.51 -12.16 47.17
C VAL A 731 13.23 -12.07 46.34
N LEU A 732 12.09 -11.78 46.97
CA LEU A 732 10.78 -11.75 46.31
C LEU A 732 10.52 -10.46 45.51
N GLY A 733 11.08 -9.32 45.94
CA GLY A 733 10.86 -8.02 45.30
C GLY A 733 11.15 -7.99 43.79
N PRO A 734 12.29 -8.52 43.30
CA PRO A 734 12.56 -8.62 41.86
C PRO A 734 11.52 -9.48 41.11
N PHE A 735 11.06 -10.59 41.68
CA PHE A 735 10.02 -11.45 41.06
C PHE A 735 8.66 -10.76 40.97
N GLN A 736 8.29 -9.97 41.99
CA GLN A 736 7.06 -9.18 41.96
C GLN A 736 7.08 -8.14 40.83
N ARG A 737 8.24 -7.48 40.64
CA ARG A 737 8.42 -6.48 39.58
C ARG A 737 8.54 -7.12 38.19
N LEU A 738 9.10 -8.32 38.08
CA LEU A 738 9.29 -9.04 36.80
C LEU A 738 8.00 -9.20 35.99
N ALA A 739 6.86 -9.41 36.65
CA ALA A 739 5.56 -9.54 35.99
C ALA A 739 5.14 -8.25 35.24
N LEU A 740 5.49 -7.07 35.77
CA LEU A 740 5.18 -5.77 35.15
C LEU A 740 6.16 -5.47 34.00
N LEU A 741 7.43 -5.84 34.16
CA LEU A 741 8.49 -5.62 33.18
C LEU A 741 8.33 -6.44 31.91
N TRP A 742 7.64 -7.57 32.01
CA TRP A 742 7.39 -8.43 30.86
C TRP A 742 6.68 -7.70 29.71
N ASN A 743 5.80 -6.75 30.03
CA ASN A 743 5.18 -5.88 29.02
C ASN A 743 6.21 -4.96 28.35
N GLY A 744 7.07 -4.32 29.15
CA GLY A 744 8.13 -3.46 28.65
C GLY A 744 9.03 -4.22 27.68
N LEU A 745 9.50 -5.41 28.08
CA LEU A 745 10.32 -6.29 27.24
C LEU A 745 9.65 -6.61 25.89
N GLN A 746 8.37 -6.93 25.88
CA GLN A 746 7.63 -7.18 24.63
C GLN A 746 7.52 -5.93 23.76
N GLU A 747 7.23 -4.78 24.36
CA GLU A 747 7.12 -3.51 23.64
C GLU A 747 8.43 -3.15 22.94
N ILE A 748 9.58 -3.38 23.57
CA ILE A 748 10.89 -3.13 22.95
C ILE A 748 11.21 -4.14 21.88
N MET A 749 10.83 -5.41 22.05
CA MET A 749 11.01 -6.40 20.98
C MET A 749 10.27 -5.95 19.72
N ILE A 750 9.04 -5.42 19.86
CA ILE A 750 8.26 -4.88 18.75
C ILE A 750 8.89 -3.58 18.22
N ALA A 751 9.28 -2.65 19.09
CA ALA A 751 9.92 -1.39 18.70
C ALA A 751 11.23 -1.63 17.94
N THR A 752 12.04 -2.58 18.40
CA THR A 752 13.30 -2.99 17.75
C THR A 752 13.04 -3.61 16.38
N GLU A 753 11.99 -4.42 16.24
CA GLU A 753 11.58 -4.99 14.96
C GLU A 753 11.12 -3.91 13.97
N ARG A 754 10.40 -2.88 14.46
CA ARG A 754 9.97 -1.71 13.67
C ARG A 754 11.12 -0.80 13.25
N ILE A 755 12.13 -0.62 14.11
CA ILE A 755 13.31 0.18 13.78
C ILE A 755 14.21 -0.56 12.78
N ASN A 756 14.35 -1.88 12.93
CA ASN A 756 15.17 -2.70 12.04
C ASN A 756 14.68 -2.68 10.58
N ASP A 757 13.39 -2.51 10.34
CA ASP A 757 12.83 -2.26 8.99
C ASP A 757 13.63 -1.15 8.26
N VAL A 758 13.84 -0.02 8.93
CA VAL A 758 14.59 1.11 8.37
C VAL A 758 16.09 0.86 8.37
N LEU A 759 16.65 0.32 9.46
CA LEU A 759 18.11 0.09 9.58
C LEU A 759 18.66 -1.03 8.67
N GLU A 760 17.79 -1.89 8.13
CA GLU A 760 18.16 -2.94 7.17
C GLU A 760 17.95 -2.50 5.73
N ALA A 761 17.28 -1.36 5.51
CA ALA A 761 17.15 -0.78 4.19
C ALA A 761 18.54 -0.42 3.65
N LYS A 762 18.76 -0.72 2.37
CA LYS A 762 20.04 -0.43 1.72
C LYS A 762 20.14 1.08 1.44
N PRO A 763 21.25 1.74 1.82
CA PRO A 763 21.52 3.12 1.41
C PRO A 763 21.56 3.26 -0.13
N GLU A 764 21.30 4.48 -0.62
CA GLU A 764 21.39 4.85 -2.04
C GLU A 764 22.81 4.60 -2.61
N GLU A 765 23.83 4.88 -1.81
CA GLU A 765 25.23 4.66 -2.15
C GLU A 765 25.91 3.84 -1.05
N ASP A 766 26.37 2.64 -1.38
CA ASP A 766 27.23 1.84 -0.48
C ASP A 766 28.69 2.26 -0.65
N LEU A 767 29.04 3.41 -0.06
CA LEU A 767 30.38 3.98 -0.14
C LEU A 767 31.43 3.17 0.64
N GLU A 768 31.01 2.30 1.57
CA GLU A 768 31.92 1.46 2.36
C GLU A 768 32.45 0.29 1.54
N ASN A 769 31.58 -0.39 0.78
CA ASN A 769 31.98 -1.55 -0.03
C ASN A 769 32.31 -1.19 -1.48
N HIS A 770 31.70 -0.12 -2.01
CA HIS A 770 31.83 0.30 -3.40
C HIS A 770 32.12 1.80 -3.49
N PRO A 771 33.39 2.22 -3.24
CA PRO A 771 33.76 3.63 -3.35
C PRO A 771 33.54 4.13 -4.78
N ARG A 772 32.78 5.22 -4.91
CA ARG A 772 32.49 5.90 -6.17
C ARG A 772 33.47 7.03 -6.42
N GLN A 773 33.69 7.37 -7.69
CA GLN A 773 34.60 8.46 -8.05
C GLN A 773 33.91 9.81 -7.89
N SER A 774 34.57 10.76 -7.22
CA SER A 774 34.07 12.14 -7.16
C SER A 774 34.15 12.76 -8.55
N LEU A 775 33.04 13.36 -8.99
CA LEU A 775 33.03 14.15 -10.22
C LEU A 775 33.82 15.44 -9.96
N GLY A 776 34.76 15.75 -10.85
CA GLY A 776 35.46 17.03 -10.86
C GLY A 776 34.57 18.15 -11.41
N GLN A 777 35.16 19.04 -12.20
CA GLN A 777 34.41 20.12 -12.86
C GLN A 777 33.48 19.55 -13.94
N PHE A 778 32.17 19.63 -13.69
CA PHE A 778 31.15 19.14 -14.60
C PHE A 778 30.98 20.06 -15.82
N ARG A 779 31.06 19.50 -17.03
CA ARG A 779 30.93 20.23 -18.30
C ARG A 779 29.49 20.34 -18.80
N GLY A 780 28.58 19.53 -18.27
CA GLY A 780 27.16 19.57 -18.65
C GLY A 780 26.78 18.62 -19.80
N HIS A 781 27.61 17.61 -20.11
CA HIS A 781 27.30 16.62 -21.14
C HIS A 781 26.56 15.41 -20.52
N ILE A 782 25.40 15.05 -21.07
CA ILE A 782 24.58 13.92 -20.58
C ILE A 782 24.13 13.07 -21.76
N ARG A 783 24.30 11.75 -21.68
CA ARG A 783 23.90 10.82 -22.74
C ARG A 783 23.09 9.66 -22.19
N PHE A 784 21.94 9.42 -22.81
CA PHE A 784 21.07 8.28 -22.56
C PHE A 784 21.33 7.22 -23.64
N GLU A 785 21.60 5.98 -23.22
CA GLU A 785 21.83 4.85 -24.13
C GLU A 785 20.86 3.70 -23.83
N ASN A 786 19.84 3.57 -24.68
CA ASN A 786 18.80 2.54 -24.64
C ASN A 786 18.15 2.39 -23.26
N VAL A 787 17.85 3.53 -22.63
CA VAL A 787 17.38 3.57 -21.24
C VAL A 787 15.91 3.15 -21.18
N THR A 788 15.66 2.11 -20.40
CA THR A 788 14.31 1.66 -20.04
C THR A 788 14.17 1.74 -18.54
N PHE A 789 13.05 2.27 -18.06
CA PHE A 789 12.80 2.44 -16.64
C PHE A 789 11.36 2.10 -16.25
N ARG A 790 11.25 1.45 -15.09
CA ARG A 790 10.01 1.19 -14.36
C ARG A 790 10.28 1.46 -12.88
N TYR A 791 9.33 2.11 -12.20
CA TYR A 791 9.41 2.33 -10.75
C TYR A 791 9.47 1.01 -9.98
N ASN A 792 8.81 -0.03 -10.49
CA ASN A 792 8.84 -1.38 -9.95
C ASN A 792 9.29 -2.37 -11.03
N SER A 793 10.30 -3.18 -10.70
CA SER A 793 10.78 -4.30 -11.51
C SER A 793 9.68 -5.26 -12.00
N GLN A 794 8.65 -5.49 -11.17
CA GLN A 794 7.54 -6.43 -11.40
C GLN A 794 6.36 -5.84 -12.19
N ASN A 795 6.30 -4.51 -12.39
CA ASN A 795 5.29 -3.92 -13.27
C ASN A 795 5.56 -4.30 -14.72
N GLU A 796 4.51 -4.69 -15.45
CA GLU A 796 4.60 -5.03 -16.87
C GLU A 796 4.84 -3.79 -17.74
N THR A 797 4.30 -2.65 -17.32
CA THR A 797 4.37 -1.40 -18.07
C THR A 797 5.63 -0.62 -17.73
N ASN A 798 6.48 -0.41 -18.72
CA ASN A 798 7.59 0.54 -18.60
C ASN A 798 7.06 1.97 -18.58
N VAL A 799 7.57 2.80 -17.68
CA VAL A 799 7.26 4.24 -17.67
C VAL A 799 8.07 4.97 -18.74
N LEU A 800 9.30 4.52 -18.97
CA LEU A 800 10.18 4.98 -20.04
C LEU A 800 10.74 3.75 -20.77
N GLN A 801 10.74 3.76 -22.10
CA GLN A 801 11.11 2.62 -22.92
C GLN A 801 12.09 3.00 -24.03
N ASN A 802 13.30 2.43 -23.95
CA ASN A 802 14.36 2.54 -24.95
C ASN A 802 14.70 4.00 -25.36
N LEU A 803 14.86 4.89 -24.38
CA LEU A 803 15.25 6.27 -24.63
C LEU A 803 16.75 6.36 -24.97
N SER A 804 17.05 6.97 -26.12
CA SER A 804 18.41 7.24 -26.57
C SER A 804 18.49 8.67 -27.11
N PHE A 805 19.22 9.54 -26.41
CA PHE A 805 19.45 10.93 -26.79
C PHE A 805 20.68 11.50 -26.07
N GLU A 806 21.13 12.67 -26.49
CA GLU A 806 22.31 13.34 -25.95
C GLU A 806 22.02 14.82 -25.72
N ILE A 807 22.45 15.33 -24.56
CA ILE A 807 22.45 16.73 -24.17
C ILE A 807 23.90 17.22 -24.25
N LYS A 808 24.17 18.15 -25.16
CA LYS A 808 25.49 18.75 -25.32
C LYS A 808 25.73 19.83 -24.25
N PRO A 809 27.01 20.11 -23.92
CA PRO A 809 27.36 21.25 -23.07
C PRO A 809 26.70 22.54 -23.56
N GLU A 810 26.16 23.33 -22.63
CA GLU A 810 25.51 24.63 -22.89
C GLU A 810 24.26 24.58 -23.79
N GLN A 811 23.72 23.38 -24.04
CA GLN A 811 22.52 23.19 -24.83
C GLN A 811 21.26 23.31 -23.96
N THR A 812 20.24 24.03 -24.47
CA THR A 812 18.91 24.07 -23.87
C THR A 812 18.00 23.01 -24.52
N VAL A 813 17.58 22.03 -23.74
CA VAL A 813 16.71 20.93 -24.16
C VAL A 813 15.34 21.08 -23.54
N ALA A 814 14.29 21.11 -24.34
CA ALA A 814 12.90 21.11 -23.87
C ALA A 814 12.29 19.71 -23.98
N VAL A 815 11.56 19.28 -22.94
CA VAL A 815 10.86 17.99 -22.89
C VAL A 815 9.37 18.24 -22.89
N VAL A 816 8.67 17.71 -23.89
CA VAL A 816 7.25 17.96 -24.15
C VAL A 816 6.50 16.64 -24.25
N GLY A 817 5.28 16.60 -23.74
CA GLY A 817 4.45 15.40 -23.76
C GLY A 817 3.21 15.54 -22.91
N ARG A 818 2.23 14.66 -23.13
CA ARG A 818 0.97 14.62 -22.35
C ARG A 818 1.25 14.40 -20.86
N SER A 819 0.28 14.71 -19.99
CA SER A 819 0.37 14.31 -18.59
C SER A 819 0.54 12.79 -18.49
N GLY A 820 1.44 12.32 -17.62
CA GLY A 820 1.77 10.90 -17.48
C GLY A 820 2.71 10.30 -18.55
N SER A 821 3.28 11.11 -19.46
CA SER A 821 4.24 10.63 -20.48
C SER A 821 5.64 10.28 -19.96
N GLY A 822 5.91 10.48 -18.66
CA GLY A 822 7.20 10.16 -18.04
C GLY A 822 8.19 11.33 -17.90
N LYS A 823 7.78 12.58 -18.16
CA LYS A 823 8.67 13.78 -18.12
C LYS A 823 9.37 13.98 -16.78
N THR A 824 8.62 14.02 -15.67
CA THR A 824 9.18 14.09 -14.30
C THR A 824 9.98 12.84 -13.93
N THR A 825 9.72 11.70 -14.59
CA THR A 825 10.54 10.49 -14.38
C THR A 825 11.90 10.65 -15.06
N LEU A 826 11.96 11.31 -16.22
CA LEU A 826 13.20 11.65 -16.91
C LEU A 826 14.09 12.55 -16.04
N SER A 827 13.55 13.61 -15.42
CA SER A 827 14.33 14.49 -14.55
C SER A 827 14.90 13.73 -13.36
N LYS A 828 14.11 12.86 -12.72
CA LYS A 828 14.58 12.00 -11.62
C LYS A 828 15.72 11.06 -12.03
N LEU A 829 15.67 10.49 -13.24
CA LEU A 829 16.77 9.67 -13.79
C LEU A 829 18.02 10.50 -14.06
N ILE A 830 17.90 11.70 -14.62
CA ILE A 830 19.02 12.61 -14.85
C ILE A 830 19.73 12.94 -13.52
N LEU A 831 18.96 13.15 -12.45
CA LEU A 831 19.49 13.43 -11.10
C LEU A 831 20.07 12.20 -10.37
N GLY A 832 19.97 11.01 -10.99
CA GLY A 832 20.35 9.75 -10.38
C GLY A 832 19.54 9.38 -9.15
N LEU A 833 18.33 9.96 -8.97
CA LEU A 833 17.41 9.60 -7.88
C LEU A 833 16.83 8.19 -8.08
N TYR A 834 16.86 7.73 -9.33
CA TYR A 834 16.55 6.37 -9.74
C TYR A 834 17.63 5.87 -10.71
N SER A 835 17.95 4.58 -10.64
CA SER A 835 18.78 3.91 -11.63
C SER A 835 17.90 3.33 -12.76
N PRO A 836 18.37 3.38 -14.03
CA PRO A 836 17.65 2.77 -15.13
C PRO A 836 17.55 1.25 -14.94
N THR A 837 16.45 0.64 -15.38
CA THR A 837 16.25 -0.82 -15.32
C THR A 837 17.09 -1.52 -16.37
N GLU A 838 17.15 -0.95 -17.57
CA GLU A 838 18.03 -1.36 -18.67
C GLU A 838 18.64 -0.12 -19.32
N GLY A 839 19.78 -0.30 -19.98
CA GLY A 839 20.54 0.81 -20.57
C GLY A 839 21.42 1.53 -19.55
N LYS A 840 22.00 2.66 -19.97
CA LYS A 840 22.95 3.45 -19.14
C LYS A 840 22.78 4.94 -19.36
N ILE A 841 23.10 5.71 -18.33
CA ILE A 841 23.15 7.17 -18.36
C ILE A 841 24.59 7.58 -18.11
N LEU A 842 25.17 8.32 -19.05
CA LEU A 842 26.54 8.80 -18.99
C LEU A 842 26.54 10.31 -18.71
N VAL A 843 27.36 10.75 -17.75
CA VAL A 843 27.60 12.15 -17.41
C VAL A 843 29.07 12.44 -17.71
N ASP A 844 29.35 13.37 -18.63
CA ASP A 844 30.69 13.65 -19.16
C ASP A 844 31.46 12.39 -19.60
N GLY A 845 30.74 11.39 -20.13
CA GLY A 845 31.29 10.12 -20.57
C GLY A 845 31.50 9.05 -19.48
N GLN A 846 31.18 9.34 -18.22
CA GLN A 846 31.23 8.39 -17.10
C GLN A 846 29.82 7.89 -16.75
N ASP A 847 29.66 6.59 -16.49
CA ASP A 847 28.36 6.01 -16.11
C ASP A 847 27.96 6.48 -14.70
N LEU A 848 26.73 7.00 -14.60
CA LEU A 848 26.15 7.61 -13.40
C LEU A 848 26.22 6.68 -12.17
N ASN A 849 26.20 5.36 -12.37
CA ASN A 849 26.28 4.39 -11.28
C ASN A 849 27.66 4.34 -10.57
N TYR A 850 28.72 4.88 -11.20
CA TYR A 850 30.07 4.91 -10.64
C TYR A 850 30.51 6.29 -10.14
N ILE A 851 29.67 7.32 -10.35
CA ILE A 851 29.91 8.68 -9.90
C ILE A 851 29.34 8.86 -8.49
N TYR A 852 30.07 9.57 -7.63
CA TYR A 852 29.56 9.97 -6.32
C TYR A 852 28.45 11.03 -6.48
N LEU A 853 27.20 10.65 -6.21
CA LEU A 853 26.03 11.45 -6.56
C LEU A 853 25.99 12.81 -5.87
N ARG A 854 26.54 12.92 -4.65
CA ARG A 854 26.64 14.22 -3.95
C ARG A 854 27.50 15.23 -4.73
N SER A 855 28.62 14.79 -5.30
CA SER A 855 29.53 15.65 -6.09
C SER A 855 28.92 16.10 -7.42
N PHE A 856 28.02 15.28 -7.97
CA PHE A 856 27.24 15.63 -9.15
C PHE A 856 26.10 16.60 -8.80
N ARG A 857 25.23 16.23 -7.84
CA ARG A 857 24.05 17.02 -7.44
C ARG A 857 24.42 18.41 -6.90
N SER A 858 25.58 18.59 -6.28
CA SER A 858 26.06 19.92 -5.84
C SER A 858 26.38 20.88 -6.98
N GLN A 859 26.45 20.39 -8.23
CA GLN A 859 26.70 21.18 -9.45
C GLN A 859 25.45 21.32 -10.33
N VAL A 860 24.27 20.87 -9.84
CA VAL A 860 22.99 20.88 -10.55
C VAL A 860 21.98 21.75 -9.80
N GLY A 861 21.33 22.68 -10.51
CA GLY A 861 20.20 23.45 -9.99
C GLY A 861 18.88 22.83 -10.43
N VAL A 862 17.96 22.60 -9.50
CA VAL A 862 16.67 21.94 -9.77
C VAL A 862 15.52 22.80 -9.26
N VAL A 863 14.51 22.96 -10.10
CA VAL A 863 13.21 23.50 -9.71
C VAL A 863 12.16 22.42 -9.96
N ASP A 864 11.66 21.83 -8.89
CA ASP A 864 10.61 20.81 -8.93
C ASP A 864 9.23 21.40 -9.20
N GLN A 865 8.31 20.55 -9.68
CA GLN A 865 6.92 20.90 -9.94
C GLN A 865 6.21 21.44 -8.68
N ASP A 866 6.36 20.75 -7.56
CA ASP A 866 5.85 21.16 -6.25
C ASP A 866 6.97 21.80 -5.42
N THR A 867 6.96 23.12 -5.35
CA THR A 867 7.97 23.86 -4.59
C THR A 867 7.80 23.69 -3.08
N PHE A 868 8.79 23.09 -2.42
CA PHE A 868 8.89 23.03 -0.97
C PHE A 868 9.84 24.10 -0.39
N LEU A 869 9.39 24.80 0.65
CA LEU A 869 10.20 25.73 1.45
C LEU A 869 10.30 25.21 2.89
N PHE A 870 11.51 25.27 3.44
CA PHE A 870 11.78 24.91 4.82
C PHE A 870 11.32 26.05 5.75
N SER A 871 10.92 25.71 6.97
CA SER A 871 10.69 26.72 8.01
C SER A 871 12.03 27.39 8.36
N GLY A 872 12.05 28.73 8.37
CA GLY A 872 13.27 29.51 8.58
C GLY A 872 13.19 30.88 7.90
N THR A 873 14.31 31.59 7.78
CA THR A 873 14.33 32.87 7.04
C THR A 873 14.37 32.64 5.52
N ILE A 874 14.05 33.67 4.72
CA ILE A 874 14.24 33.63 3.26
C ILE A 874 15.71 33.41 2.92
N ARG A 875 16.64 34.08 3.62
CA ARG A 875 18.08 33.91 3.44
C ARG A 875 18.51 32.46 3.66
N GLU A 876 18.09 31.84 4.76
CA GLU A 876 18.39 30.43 5.07
C GLU A 876 17.81 29.49 4.01
N ASN A 877 16.59 29.77 3.54
CA ASN A 877 15.95 28.99 2.48
C ASN A 877 16.70 29.08 1.15
N LEU A 878 17.24 30.25 0.79
CA LEU A 878 18.00 30.44 -0.46
C LEU A 878 19.38 29.79 -0.37
N SER A 879 20.06 29.92 0.77
CA SER A 879 21.44 29.46 1.00
C SER A 879 21.58 28.02 1.49
N ILE A 880 20.49 27.24 1.57
CA ILE A 880 20.51 25.89 2.16
C ILE A 880 21.56 24.94 1.54
N ALA A 881 21.79 25.03 0.22
CA ALA A 881 22.80 24.24 -0.48
C ALA A 881 24.21 24.87 -0.43
N HIS A 882 24.28 26.19 -0.21
CA HIS A 882 25.50 26.98 -0.16
C HIS A 882 25.47 27.93 1.06
N PRO A 883 25.65 27.42 2.29
CA PRO A 883 25.52 28.23 3.51
C PRO A 883 26.55 29.36 3.61
N GLU A 884 27.68 29.20 2.91
CA GLU A 884 28.78 30.17 2.83
C GLU A 884 28.55 31.27 1.79
N ALA A 885 27.43 31.25 1.05
CA ALA A 885 27.14 32.24 0.01
C ALA A 885 27.02 33.65 0.61
N THR A 886 27.62 34.65 -0.05
CA THR A 886 27.54 36.03 0.45
C THR A 886 26.16 36.61 0.20
N LEU A 887 25.80 37.67 0.93
CA LEU A 887 24.51 38.33 0.75
C LEU A 887 24.35 38.87 -0.68
N GLU A 888 25.42 39.35 -1.30
CA GLU A 888 25.42 39.82 -2.69
C GLU A 888 25.07 38.70 -3.68
N GLU A 889 25.62 37.50 -3.49
CA GLU A 889 25.31 36.32 -4.32
C GLU A 889 23.84 35.92 -4.18
N ILE A 890 23.32 35.94 -2.95
CA ILE A 890 21.91 35.65 -2.65
C ILE A 890 20.99 36.68 -3.31
N MET A 891 21.33 37.97 -3.21
CA MET A 891 20.56 39.06 -3.83
C MET A 891 20.58 38.98 -5.36
N GLU A 892 21.72 38.63 -5.96
CA GLU A 892 21.82 38.49 -7.41
C GLU A 892 21.00 37.30 -7.92
N ALA A 893 21.05 36.15 -7.23
CA ALA A 893 20.20 34.99 -7.54
C ALA A 893 18.71 35.34 -7.42
N ALA A 894 18.33 36.07 -6.36
CA ALA A 894 16.96 36.54 -6.17
C ALA A 894 16.53 37.56 -7.23
N ARG A 895 17.43 38.43 -7.69
CA ARG A 895 17.15 39.39 -8.77
C ARG A 895 16.92 38.68 -10.10
N LEU A 896 17.75 37.70 -10.44
CA LEU A 896 17.59 36.88 -11.65
C LEU A 896 16.26 36.12 -11.64
N ALA A 897 15.84 35.60 -10.48
CA ALA A 897 14.55 34.92 -10.33
C ALA A 897 13.33 35.86 -10.22
N GLY A 898 13.54 37.19 -10.19
CA GLY A 898 12.48 38.16 -9.97
C GLY A 898 11.89 38.13 -8.56
N ALA A 899 12.61 37.57 -7.58
CA ALA A 899 12.20 37.45 -6.19
C ALA A 899 12.57 38.68 -5.34
N ASP A 900 13.68 39.36 -5.67
CA ASP A 900 14.23 40.47 -4.87
C ASP A 900 13.19 41.57 -4.58
N GLU A 901 12.36 41.93 -5.55
CA GLU A 901 11.36 42.99 -5.41
C GLU A 901 10.34 42.71 -4.30
N PHE A 902 9.70 41.53 -4.31
CA PHE A 902 8.72 41.21 -3.27
C PHE A 902 9.39 40.89 -1.94
N ILE A 903 10.61 40.33 -1.95
CA ILE A 903 11.35 40.06 -0.71
C ILE A 903 11.60 41.37 0.02
N ARG A 904 12.02 42.44 -0.68
CA ARG A 904 12.23 43.77 -0.08
C ARG A 904 10.95 44.43 0.46
N GLN A 905 9.78 44.04 -0.05
CA GLN A 905 8.49 44.53 0.45
C GLN A 905 8.06 43.84 1.75
N LEU A 906 8.68 42.71 2.11
CA LEU A 906 8.40 42.05 3.39
C LEU A 906 8.99 42.85 4.55
N PRO A 907 8.36 42.81 5.75
CA PRO A 907 8.77 43.63 6.89
C PRO A 907 10.25 43.49 7.29
N MET A 908 10.83 42.30 7.11
CA MET A 908 12.22 41.99 7.49
C MET A 908 13.08 41.63 6.26
N GLY A 909 12.63 41.93 5.04
CA GLY A 909 13.38 41.61 3.83
C GLY A 909 13.74 40.12 3.74
N TYR A 910 15.03 39.84 3.53
CA TYR A 910 15.60 38.48 3.49
C TYR A 910 15.60 37.75 4.85
N GLU A 911 15.48 38.46 5.97
CA GLU A 911 15.35 37.86 7.32
C GLU A 911 13.89 37.56 7.68
N SER A 912 12.94 37.78 6.77
CA SER A 912 11.54 37.43 6.99
C SER A 912 11.39 35.93 7.23
N GLN A 913 10.76 35.56 8.33
CA GLN A 913 10.48 34.16 8.64
C GLN A 913 9.35 33.62 7.78
N ILE A 914 9.57 32.42 7.25
CA ILE A 914 8.62 31.65 6.49
C ILE A 914 8.22 30.45 7.36
N GLY A 915 6.91 30.27 7.57
CA GLY A 915 6.36 29.09 8.25
C GLY A 915 6.43 27.82 7.39
N GLU A 916 5.97 26.70 7.95
CA GLU A 916 6.01 25.39 7.30
C GLU A 916 5.38 25.41 5.89
N GLY A 917 6.11 24.90 4.89
CA GLY A 917 5.65 24.82 3.49
C GLY A 917 5.43 26.18 2.80
N GLY A 918 5.87 27.29 3.40
CA GLY A 918 5.71 28.61 2.81
C GLY A 918 4.32 29.20 2.90
N GLY A 919 3.51 28.84 3.91
CA GLY A 919 2.08 29.19 3.98
C GLY A 919 1.73 30.70 3.93
N LEU A 920 2.68 31.60 4.20
CA LEU A 920 2.49 33.06 4.10
C LEU A 920 2.73 33.61 2.68
N LEU A 921 3.29 32.81 1.78
CA LEU A 921 3.69 33.22 0.43
C LEU A 921 2.69 32.72 -0.62
N SER A 922 2.48 33.50 -1.67
CA SER A 922 1.71 33.06 -2.82
C SER A 922 2.42 31.92 -3.58
N GLY A 923 1.68 31.14 -4.37
CA GLY A 923 2.27 30.08 -5.20
C GLY A 923 3.43 30.57 -6.08
N GLY A 924 3.23 31.71 -6.75
CA GLY A 924 4.27 32.33 -7.58
C GLY A 924 5.46 32.89 -6.79
N GLN A 925 5.26 33.40 -5.57
CA GLN A 925 6.38 33.81 -4.70
C GLN A 925 7.24 32.61 -4.28
N ARG A 926 6.61 31.50 -3.88
CA ARG A 926 7.33 30.27 -3.53
C ARG A 926 8.17 29.77 -4.71
N GLN A 927 7.57 29.74 -5.90
CA GLN A 927 8.25 29.31 -7.13
C GLN A 927 9.46 30.20 -7.47
N ARG A 928 9.34 31.53 -7.33
CA ARG A 928 10.47 32.46 -7.50
C ARG A 928 11.61 32.22 -6.50
N ILE A 929 11.30 31.90 -5.25
CA ILE A 929 12.32 31.51 -4.25
C ILE A 929 12.98 30.19 -4.65
N ALA A 930 12.24 29.23 -5.18
CA ALA A 930 12.81 27.96 -5.67
C ALA A 930 13.79 28.18 -6.83
N ILE A 931 13.41 29.04 -7.79
CA ILE A 931 14.29 29.41 -8.90
C ILE A 931 15.55 30.10 -8.37
N ALA A 932 15.42 31.07 -7.46
CA ALA A 932 16.58 31.72 -6.85
C ALA A 932 17.50 30.72 -6.13
N ARG A 933 16.93 29.78 -5.35
CA ARG A 933 17.67 28.69 -4.71
C ARG A 933 18.42 27.81 -5.72
N ALA A 934 17.78 27.48 -6.84
CA ALA A 934 18.39 26.66 -7.88
C ALA A 934 19.52 27.37 -8.62
N LEU A 935 19.52 28.71 -8.68
CA LEU A 935 20.56 29.50 -9.35
C LEU A 935 21.79 29.78 -8.47
N LEU A 936 21.62 29.70 -7.15
CA LEU A 936 22.71 29.93 -6.20
C LEU A 936 23.82 28.88 -6.40
N GLY A 937 25.08 29.31 -6.32
CA GLY A 937 26.24 28.44 -6.58
C GLY A 937 26.58 28.25 -8.07
N ASN A 938 25.88 28.92 -8.99
CA ASN A 938 26.13 28.92 -10.43
C ASN A 938 26.24 27.50 -11.04
N PRO A 939 25.16 26.71 -11.01
CA PRO A 939 25.17 25.32 -11.46
C PRO A 939 25.47 25.19 -12.96
N ARG A 940 26.05 24.05 -13.34
CA ARG A 940 26.41 23.73 -14.74
C ARG A 940 25.28 23.06 -15.51
N LEU A 941 24.35 22.45 -14.78
CA LEU A 941 23.10 21.90 -15.30
C LEU A 941 21.93 22.51 -14.55
N LEU A 942 20.93 22.99 -15.29
CA LEU A 942 19.66 23.45 -14.75
C LEU A 942 18.52 22.52 -15.18
N ILE A 943 17.66 22.14 -14.25
CA ILE A 943 16.46 21.36 -14.52
C ILE A 943 15.24 22.14 -14.02
N PHE A 944 14.34 22.46 -14.93
CA PHE A 944 13.08 23.15 -14.62
C PHE A 944 11.91 22.20 -14.91
N ASP A 945 11.22 21.74 -13.87
CA ASP A 945 9.98 20.96 -14.01
C ASP A 945 8.77 21.84 -13.72
N GLU A 946 8.05 22.24 -14.77
CA GLU A 946 6.87 23.11 -14.69
C GLU A 946 7.09 24.42 -13.90
N ALA A 947 8.30 24.98 -13.96
CA ALA A 947 8.74 26.12 -13.16
C ALA A 947 7.97 27.46 -13.38
N THR A 948 6.97 27.49 -14.27
CA THR A 948 6.13 28.67 -14.52
C THR A 948 4.63 28.41 -14.35
N SER A 949 4.21 27.23 -13.86
CA SER A 949 2.80 26.84 -13.77
C SER A 949 1.98 27.69 -12.78
N HIS A 950 2.61 28.19 -11.72
CA HIS A 950 1.96 28.95 -10.63
C HIS A 950 2.27 30.45 -10.65
N LEU A 951 2.92 30.95 -11.70
CA LEU A 951 3.24 32.36 -11.85
C LEU A 951 2.07 33.13 -12.45
N ASP A 952 1.80 34.31 -11.89
CA ASP A 952 1.00 35.34 -12.52
C ASP A 952 1.70 35.88 -13.78
N THR A 953 0.94 36.48 -14.68
CA THR A 953 1.42 36.93 -16.00
C THR A 953 2.56 37.95 -15.90
N GLU A 954 2.61 38.77 -14.85
CA GLU A 954 3.67 39.76 -14.64
C GLU A 954 4.97 39.09 -14.19
N SER A 955 4.91 38.27 -13.13
CA SER A 955 6.06 37.49 -12.65
C SER A 955 6.61 36.55 -13.73
N GLU A 956 5.75 35.96 -14.56
CA GLU A 956 6.18 35.13 -15.68
C GLU A 956 6.99 35.92 -16.70
N ARG A 957 6.56 37.13 -17.07
CA ARG A 957 7.31 37.98 -18.02
C ARG A 957 8.69 38.32 -17.49
N ILE A 958 8.81 38.62 -16.20
CA ILE A 958 10.10 38.89 -15.55
C ILE A 958 11.03 37.68 -15.69
N ILE A 959 10.53 36.49 -15.36
CA ILE A 959 11.32 35.26 -15.47
C ILE A 959 11.68 34.95 -16.92
N GLN A 960 10.75 35.09 -17.88
CA GLN A 960 11.02 34.88 -19.30
C GLN A 960 12.10 35.81 -19.86
N ASN A 961 12.09 37.08 -19.45
CA ASN A 961 13.11 38.06 -19.83
C ASN A 961 14.48 37.66 -19.28
N ASN A 962 14.52 37.18 -18.03
CA ASN A 962 15.76 36.74 -17.39
C ASN A 962 16.20 35.34 -17.83
N LEU A 963 15.29 34.52 -18.40
CA LEU A 963 15.54 33.14 -18.75
C LEU A 963 16.73 33.00 -19.71
N LYS A 964 16.87 33.90 -20.69
CA LYS A 964 18.03 33.91 -21.60
C LYS A 964 19.35 34.08 -20.85
N THR A 965 19.38 34.94 -19.84
CA THR A 965 20.56 35.17 -18.98
C THR A 965 20.81 33.99 -18.05
N ILE A 966 19.73 33.38 -17.54
CA ILE A 966 19.76 32.19 -16.68
C ILE A 966 20.27 30.96 -17.44
N LEU A 967 19.94 30.79 -18.70
CA LEU A 967 20.35 29.61 -19.48
C LEU A 967 21.75 29.75 -20.09
N LYS A 968 22.25 30.99 -20.23
CA LYS A 968 23.54 31.26 -20.88
C LYS A 968 24.70 30.56 -20.16
N GLY A 969 25.49 29.78 -20.91
CA GLY A 969 26.67 29.07 -20.40
C GLY A 969 26.37 27.86 -19.52
N ARG A 970 25.14 27.33 -19.58
CA ARG A 970 24.66 26.20 -18.76
C ARG A 970 23.89 25.21 -19.63
N SER A 971 24.12 23.92 -19.44
CA SER A 971 23.23 22.90 -20.01
C SER A 971 21.89 22.96 -19.28
N SER A 972 20.77 22.89 -19.98
CA SER A 972 19.46 23.11 -19.36
C SER A 972 18.42 22.13 -19.87
N VAL A 973 17.61 21.59 -18.97
CA VAL A 973 16.48 20.71 -19.26
C VAL A 973 15.20 21.37 -18.77
N ILE A 974 14.31 21.70 -19.69
CA ILE A 974 13.06 22.41 -19.41
C ILE A 974 11.88 21.47 -19.71
N ILE A 975 11.21 20.99 -18.67
CA ILE A 975 9.94 20.29 -18.79
C ILE A 975 8.84 21.35 -18.66
N ALA A 976 8.27 21.77 -19.79
CA ALA A 976 7.27 22.82 -19.81
C ALA A 976 5.97 22.36 -20.46
N HIS A 977 4.87 22.90 -19.93
CA HIS A 977 3.55 22.83 -20.55
C HIS A 977 3.19 24.12 -21.31
N ARG A 978 4.03 25.15 -21.26
CA ARG A 978 3.81 26.42 -21.98
C ARG A 978 4.69 26.50 -23.22
N LEU A 979 4.09 26.82 -24.36
CA LEU A 979 4.79 26.80 -25.65
C LEU A 979 5.85 27.90 -25.80
N SER A 980 5.67 29.03 -25.12
CA SER A 980 6.57 30.19 -25.16
C SER A 980 7.98 29.86 -24.66
N THR A 981 8.10 29.02 -23.62
CA THR A 981 9.38 28.53 -23.09
C THR A 981 10.02 27.47 -23.98
N ILE A 982 9.22 26.64 -24.66
CA ILE A 982 9.70 25.52 -25.48
C ILE A 982 10.22 26.01 -26.84
N ARG A 983 9.62 27.06 -27.41
CA ARG A 983 9.92 27.54 -28.77
C ARG A 983 11.39 27.92 -28.98
N ASN A 984 12.05 28.42 -27.93
CA ASN A 984 13.44 28.90 -28.00
C ASN A 984 14.48 27.83 -27.63
N ALA A 985 14.08 26.57 -27.45
CA ALA A 985 15.00 25.49 -27.10
C ALA A 985 15.81 25.04 -28.33
N ASP A 986 17.09 24.71 -28.11
CA ASP A 986 18.00 24.20 -29.15
C ASP A 986 17.60 22.79 -29.60
N LEU A 987 16.99 22.02 -28.70
CA LEU A 987 16.49 20.68 -28.97
C LEU A 987 15.18 20.45 -28.21
N ILE A 988 14.18 19.93 -28.89
CA ILE A 988 12.91 19.53 -28.30
C ILE A 988 12.81 18.00 -28.36
N LEU A 989 12.49 17.38 -27.23
CA LEU A 989 12.24 15.96 -27.06
C LEU A 989 10.75 15.74 -26.80
N VAL A 990 10.09 14.99 -27.68
CA VAL A 990 8.64 14.72 -27.59
C VAL A 990 8.43 13.31 -27.06
N LEU A 991 7.93 13.23 -25.82
CA LEU A 991 7.59 11.98 -25.14
C LEU A 991 6.10 11.69 -25.26
N ASP A 992 5.76 10.49 -25.74
CA ASP A 992 4.41 9.93 -25.64
C ASP A 992 4.47 8.52 -25.07
N ARG A 993 3.64 8.27 -24.05
CA ARG A 993 3.56 6.97 -23.36
C ARG A 993 4.93 6.36 -23.00
N GLY A 994 5.89 7.19 -22.60
CA GLY A 994 7.22 6.74 -22.20
C GLY A 994 8.21 6.48 -23.33
N VAL A 995 7.86 6.76 -24.59
CA VAL A 995 8.75 6.60 -25.75
C VAL A 995 9.10 7.97 -26.31
N LEU A 996 10.35 8.13 -26.78
CA LEU A 996 10.77 9.31 -27.54
C LEU A 996 10.28 9.17 -28.99
N VAL A 997 9.23 9.91 -29.34
CA VAL A 997 8.57 9.81 -30.66
C VAL A 997 9.21 10.75 -31.68
N GLU A 998 9.53 11.98 -31.26
CA GLU A 998 10.11 13.00 -32.13
C GLU A 998 11.23 13.76 -31.40
N SER A 999 12.23 14.18 -32.16
CA SER A 999 13.24 15.13 -31.70
C SER A 999 13.67 16.06 -32.83
N GLY A 1000 14.05 17.30 -32.47
CA GLY A 1000 14.49 18.32 -33.42
C GLY A 1000 14.27 19.74 -32.88
N THR A 1001 14.48 20.74 -33.73
CA THR A 1001 14.16 22.14 -33.41
C THR A 1001 12.66 22.41 -33.54
N HIS A 1002 12.18 23.54 -32.98
CA HIS A 1002 10.78 23.94 -33.10
C HIS A 1002 10.30 23.98 -34.57
N GLU A 1003 11.08 24.60 -35.45
CA GLU A 1003 10.72 24.77 -36.86
C GLU A 1003 10.66 23.43 -37.60
N GLU A 1004 11.62 22.53 -37.33
CA GLU A 1004 11.65 21.17 -37.90
C GLU A 1004 10.42 20.35 -37.48
N LEU A 1005 10.06 20.40 -36.19
CA LEU A 1005 8.94 19.61 -35.65
C LEU A 1005 7.58 20.14 -36.11
N ILE A 1006 7.43 21.46 -36.26
CA ILE A 1006 6.21 22.05 -36.85
C ILE A 1006 6.07 21.70 -38.31
N ALA A 1007 7.17 21.73 -39.08
CA ALA A 1007 7.16 21.36 -40.50
C ALA A 1007 6.78 19.88 -40.71
N LYS A 1008 7.20 18.98 -39.80
CA LYS A 1008 6.85 17.55 -39.82
C LYS A 1008 5.37 17.26 -39.61
N LYS A 1009 4.58 18.21 -39.06
CA LYS A 1009 3.15 18.05 -38.73
C LYS A 1009 2.82 16.78 -37.92
N GLY A 1010 3.75 16.36 -37.07
CA GLY A 1010 3.62 15.16 -36.24
C GLY A 1010 2.96 15.40 -34.88
N HIS A 1011 3.36 14.62 -33.88
CA HIS A 1011 2.83 14.68 -32.50
C HIS A 1011 3.06 16.05 -31.85
N TYR A 1012 4.22 16.67 -32.08
CA TYR A 1012 4.51 18.02 -31.58
C TYR A 1012 3.54 19.06 -32.13
N TYR A 1013 3.25 19.00 -33.43
CA TYR A 1013 2.32 19.91 -34.10
C TYR A 1013 0.91 19.81 -33.53
N TYR A 1014 0.42 18.59 -33.27
CA TYR A 1014 -0.87 18.37 -32.64
C TYR A 1014 -0.95 18.95 -31.22
N LEU A 1015 0.06 18.70 -30.39
CA LEU A 1015 0.14 19.27 -29.04
C LEU A 1015 0.18 20.80 -29.09
N ASN A 1016 0.89 21.37 -30.06
CA ASN A 1016 0.95 22.80 -30.29
C ASN A 1016 -0.43 23.37 -30.64
N GLN A 1017 -1.15 22.78 -31.60
CA GLN A 1017 -2.48 23.25 -31.97
C GLN A 1017 -3.50 23.20 -30.82
N GLN A 1018 -3.46 22.14 -29.99
CA GLN A 1018 -4.36 22.03 -28.84
C GLN A 1018 -4.16 23.16 -27.83
N GLN A 1019 -2.91 23.63 -27.64
CA GLN A 1019 -2.65 24.76 -26.75
C GLN A 1019 -3.16 26.08 -27.33
N PHE A 1020 -3.07 26.29 -28.64
CA PHE A 1020 -3.65 27.47 -29.29
C PHE A 1020 -5.19 27.49 -29.21
N ALA A 1021 -5.84 26.33 -29.31
CA ALA A 1021 -7.30 26.23 -29.22
C ALA A 1021 -7.88 26.52 -27.81
N GLN A 1022 -7.06 26.40 -26.75
CA GLN A 1022 -7.47 26.72 -25.37
C GLN A 1022 -7.31 28.21 -25.00
N VAL A 1023 -6.63 28.99 -25.84
CA VAL A 1023 -6.37 30.43 -25.62
C VAL A 1023 -7.28 31.31 -26.50
N GLY A 1024 -8.12 30.69 -27.35
CA GLY A 1024 -9.06 31.35 -28.26
C GLY A 1024 -10.46 31.54 -27.69
#